data_AF-A0A661HCM8-F1
#
_entry.id   AF-A0A661HCM8-F1
#
_cell.length_a   1.000
_cell.length_b   1.000
_cell.length_c   1.000
_cell.angle_alpha   90.00
_cell.angle_beta   90.00
_cell.angle_gamma   90.00
#
_symmetry.space_group_name_H-M   'P 1'
#
loop_
_entity.id
_entity.type
_entity.pdbx_description
1 polymer ?
#
loop_
_entity_poly.entity_id
_entity_poly.type
_entity_poly.pdbx_seq_one_letter_code
_entity_poly.pdbx_strand_id
1 'polypeptide(L)'
;MELEMKGFIRAITLALLTVTPQAFSEDEMRDFYAEPGMNPFKTSAGQDVTENIDPFSGNVQLSYVDLSIPGNGGLDINIARYYNLPQSSPGYANPFGYGWTMHFGRITIGSGHASQLCGTGLVPGGDTLDNPSIEMPSGGRELLVHSSALNDGTYITKSNWKAQCIDPTDYTRGIVATAPDGTAYYMHEYVFMQGEDGPAGEAAPTVETWLTNQIVDPYGNTLDLTYLSVASGMKLVTRIDASDGRQVTFDYLDANNSPVTAGSVNARLTTIKANGQTWEYQYAPFSGGATGWGFVDHYELTSVVRPDGTSWNYEYGSIVSEPGYRRLSRVVYPTGGAVNYSYQWLRPYLPNPDFRIVAIDTKTQTNPGYPAGSWVYEFAPGSVDFANLGVQPLPENAGRMADFTRITTPEGVEAIYHVGYWALVGTHDILWEMGLKIRHQFLEVDPANGSLRPLRTISNSWDSRAISDEVYRGGILSALWDSKTFAPVLVAQNVVLDGYSYVTAYSNYDAFGNAGTTTQYSIYPNENADRITDTIYQNNTVGWFIGLPEIETVSQGAAVIGSVTRSYNEKGRLQSEDRFGVTTLYAYSEQGDLATVTDARGYTSNYSNYFRGTAQLEELPDGSQRRSVVNNSGSVAS
;
A
#
# COMPACT_ATOMS: atom_id res chain seq x y z
N MET A 1 -28.12 82.69 -27.20
CA MET A 1 -27.83 82.08 -28.51
C MET A 1 -27.12 80.77 -28.20
N GLU A 2 -27.83 79.79 -27.62
CA GLU A 2 -28.68 78.84 -28.36
C GLU A 2 -27.97 78.31 -29.60
N LEU A 3 -27.60 77.02 -29.61
CA LEU A 3 -28.14 76.07 -30.58
C LEU A 3 -27.69 74.63 -30.30
N GLU A 4 -28.67 73.75 -30.47
CA GLU A 4 -28.72 72.34 -30.15
C GLU A 4 -27.83 71.44 -31.04
N MET A 5 -27.13 70.53 -30.37
CA MET A 5 -27.26 69.06 -30.46
C MET A 5 -27.81 68.44 -31.77
N LYS A 6 -26.93 67.78 -32.53
CA LYS A 6 -27.15 66.49 -33.22
C LYS A 6 -25.83 65.93 -33.78
N GLY A 7 -25.45 64.72 -33.40
CA GLY A 7 -24.29 64.02 -33.97
C GLY A 7 -24.09 62.61 -33.40
N PHE A 8 -24.76 61.63 -34.01
CA PHE A 8 -24.49 60.18 -34.06
C PHE A 8 -23.43 59.59 -33.09
N ILE A 9 -23.89 58.81 -32.10
CA ILE A 9 -23.06 57.80 -31.41
C ILE A 9 -23.22 56.48 -32.19
N ARG A 10 -22.12 55.99 -32.77
CA ARG A 10 -22.01 54.62 -33.29
C ARG A 10 -21.85 53.67 -32.11
N ALA A 11 -22.71 52.65 -32.07
CA ALA A 11 -22.58 51.50 -31.19
C ALA A 11 -21.25 50.78 -31.47
N ILE A 12 -20.39 50.68 -30.46
CA ILE A 12 -19.26 49.75 -30.43
C ILE A 12 -19.70 48.56 -29.59
N THR A 13 -19.95 47.45 -30.27
CA THR A 13 -20.18 46.14 -29.69
C THR A 13 -18.88 45.68 -29.01
N LEU A 14 -18.84 45.73 -27.68
CA LEU A 14 -17.75 45.17 -26.90
C LEU A 14 -18.00 43.67 -26.76
N ALA A 15 -17.30 42.87 -27.56
CA ALA A 15 -17.28 41.42 -27.42
C ALA A 15 -16.60 41.06 -26.09
N LEU A 16 -17.39 40.63 -25.10
CA LEU A 16 -16.87 39.91 -23.94
C LEU A 16 -16.35 38.56 -24.44
N LEU A 17 -15.03 38.42 -24.56
CA LEU A 17 -14.40 37.11 -24.51
C LEU A 17 -14.49 36.60 -23.07
N THR A 18 -15.48 35.75 -22.80
CA THR A 18 -15.46 34.87 -21.63
C THR A 18 -14.35 33.85 -21.85
N VAL A 19 -13.19 34.08 -21.24
CA VAL A 19 -12.20 33.03 -21.04
C VAL A 19 -12.79 32.12 -19.97
N THR A 20 -13.42 31.03 -20.39
CA THR A 20 -13.67 29.90 -19.50
C THR A 20 -12.31 29.38 -19.06
N PRO A 21 -11.98 29.30 -17.77
CA PRO A 21 -10.82 28.53 -17.36
C PRO A 21 -11.03 27.10 -17.86
N GLN A 22 -10.10 26.61 -18.69
CA GLN A 22 -10.03 25.19 -18.98
C GLN A 22 -9.74 24.52 -17.64
N ALA A 23 -10.69 23.73 -17.13
CA ALA A 23 -10.36 22.72 -16.15
C ALA A 23 -9.43 21.74 -16.86
N PHE A 24 -8.17 21.68 -16.41
CA PHE A 24 -7.31 20.56 -16.74
C PHE A 24 -7.87 19.36 -15.94
N SER A 25 -8.21 18.26 -16.60
CA SER A 25 -8.33 16.99 -15.87
C SER A 25 -6.93 16.55 -15.50
N GLU A 26 -6.76 16.11 -14.26
CA GLU A 26 -5.47 15.77 -13.68
C GLU A 26 -5.25 14.26 -13.70
N ASP A 27 -4.00 13.91 -14.01
CA ASP A 27 -3.43 12.57 -14.04
C ASP A 27 -3.48 11.95 -12.63
N GLU A 28 -4.11 10.79 -12.49
CA GLU A 28 -4.19 10.09 -11.20
C GLU A 28 -2.83 9.48 -10.81
N MET A 29 -1.91 9.35 -11.78
CA MET A 29 -0.58 8.82 -11.60
C MET A 29 0.34 9.86 -10.96
N ARG A 30 0.60 9.67 -9.67
CA ARG A 30 1.47 10.53 -8.88
C ARG A 30 2.94 10.30 -9.21
N ASP A 31 3.76 11.32 -8.96
CA ASP A 31 5.22 11.22 -9.09
C ASP A 31 5.75 10.08 -8.21
N PHE A 32 6.63 9.24 -8.76
CA PHE A 32 7.30 8.11 -8.09
C PHE A 32 7.95 8.48 -6.75
N TYR A 33 8.41 9.73 -6.60
CA TYR A 33 9.02 10.23 -5.37
C TYR A 33 8.01 10.77 -4.36
N ALA A 34 6.74 10.87 -4.74
CA ALA A 34 5.63 11.41 -3.94
C ALA A 34 4.46 10.42 -3.81
N GLU A 35 4.62 9.17 -4.26
CA GLU A 35 3.58 8.14 -4.17
C GLU A 35 3.17 7.89 -2.70
N PRO A 36 1.88 8.08 -2.35
CA PRO A 36 1.36 7.74 -1.05
C PRO A 36 1.13 6.21 -0.93
N GLY A 37 1.10 5.71 0.29
CA GLY A 37 0.79 4.31 0.58
C GLY A 37 1.97 3.35 0.44
N MET A 38 1.82 2.17 1.04
CA MET A 38 2.85 1.13 0.97
C MET A 38 2.93 0.57 -0.45
N ASN A 39 4.10 0.73 -1.10
CA ASN A 39 4.37 0.11 -2.38
C ASN A 39 5.14 -1.21 -2.14
N PRO A 40 4.58 -2.38 -2.49
CA PRO A 40 5.19 -3.68 -2.17
C PRO A 40 6.50 -3.95 -2.91
N PHE A 41 6.84 -3.13 -3.92
CA PHE A 41 8.08 -3.23 -4.69
C PHE A 41 9.14 -2.22 -4.23
N LYS A 42 8.79 -1.28 -3.33
CA LYS A 42 9.74 -0.35 -2.71
C LYS A 42 10.23 -0.91 -1.37
N THR A 43 11.45 -0.54 -0.99
CA THR A 43 11.99 -0.95 0.30
C THR A 43 11.35 -0.12 1.41
N SER A 44 10.98 -0.77 2.51
CA SER A 44 10.62 -0.11 3.76
C SER A 44 11.81 -0.13 4.73
N ALA A 45 12.12 0.99 5.35
CA ALA A 45 12.99 1.08 6.53
C ALA A 45 12.14 1.52 7.73
N GLY A 46 12.14 0.78 8.82
CA GLY A 46 11.33 1.07 10.00
C GLY A 46 11.72 0.14 11.13
N GLN A 47 11.76 0.66 12.36
CA GLN A 47 12.10 -0.16 13.53
C GLN A 47 10.88 -0.66 14.30
N ASP A 48 9.73 -0.01 14.10
CA ASP A 48 8.45 -0.43 14.64
C ASP A 48 7.62 -1.07 13.52
N VAL A 49 6.88 -2.13 13.82
CA VAL A 49 5.96 -2.80 12.89
C VAL A 49 4.90 -1.84 12.32
N THR A 50 4.71 -0.70 13.01
CA THR A 50 3.75 0.35 12.68
C THR A 50 4.34 1.51 11.88
N GLU A 51 5.64 1.53 11.60
CA GLU A 51 6.32 2.62 10.89
C GLU A 51 7.02 2.11 9.62
N ASN A 52 6.81 2.82 8.52
CA ASN A 52 7.49 2.59 7.25
C ASN A 52 8.07 3.91 6.72
N ILE A 53 9.39 3.96 6.56
CA ILE A 53 10.13 5.06 5.93
C ILE A 53 10.72 4.52 4.63
N ASP A 54 10.32 5.10 3.50
CA ASP A 54 10.87 4.70 2.20
C ASP A 54 12.26 5.35 2.02
N PRO A 55 13.36 4.58 1.91
CA PRO A 55 14.69 5.14 1.71
C PRO A 55 14.92 5.67 0.29
N PHE A 56 13.98 5.47 -0.65
CA PHE A 56 14.05 6.09 -1.98
C PHE A 56 13.48 7.52 -1.96
N SER A 57 12.24 7.68 -1.49
CA SER A 57 11.53 8.98 -1.48
C SER A 57 11.69 9.78 -0.19
N GLY A 58 11.99 9.12 0.93
CA GLY A 58 11.91 9.70 2.27
C GLY A 58 10.48 9.85 2.80
N ASN A 59 9.49 9.25 2.13
CA ASN A 59 8.10 9.23 2.59
C ASN A 59 7.99 8.51 3.95
N VAL A 60 7.25 9.10 4.88
CA VAL A 60 6.97 8.53 6.21
C VAL A 60 5.53 8.06 6.25
N GLN A 61 5.35 6.78 6.60
CA GLN A 61 4.05 6.16 6.71
C GLN A 61 3.91 5.50 8.08
N LEU A 62 2.77 5.68 8.72
CA LEU A 62 2.44 5.01 9.98
C LEU A 62 1.15 4.22 9.81
N SER A 63 1.08 3.04 10.41
CA SER A 63 -0.09 2.17 10.39
C SER A 63 -0.41 1.70 11.80
N TYR A 64 -1.60 2.03 12.29
CA TYR A 64 -2.08 1.58 13.60
C TYR A 64 -3.38 0.80 13.45
N VAL A 65 -3.41 -0.42 14.00
CA VAL A 65 -4.64 -1.21 14.11
C VAL A 65 -5.38 -0.75 15.37
N ASP A 66 -6.50 -0.07 15.16
CA ASP A 66 -7.35 0.44 16.23
C ASP A 66 -8.32 -0.63 16.72
N LEU A 67 -8.83 -1.46 15.82
CA LEU A 67 -9.73 -2.54 16.22
C LEU A 67 -9.49 -3.76 15.34
N SER A 68 -9.33 -4.91 15.97
CA SER A 68 -9.35 -6.21 15.28
C SER A 68 -10.31 -7.12 16.02
N ILE A 69 -11.32 -7.61 15.31
CA ILE A 69 -12.28 -8.58 15.82
C ILE A 69 -12.24 -9.80 14.92
N PRO A 70 -11.63 -10.92 15.37
CA PRO A 70 -11.51 -12.10 14.55
C PRO A 70 -12.88 -12.68 14.16
N GLY A 71 -12.99 -13.17 12.93
CA GLY A 71 -14.17 -13.85 12.39
C GLY A 71 -13.97 -15.36 12.30
N ASN A 72 -15.07 -16.11 12.36
CA ASN A 72 -15.02 -17.50 11.89
C ASN A 72 -14.71 -17.50 10.38
N GLY A 73 -14.02 -18.52 9.89
CA GLY A 73 -13.53 -18.58 8.51
C GLY A 73 -12.31 -17.73 8.19
N GLY A 74 -11.92 -16.83 9.10
CA GLY A 74 -10.81 -15.89 8.95
C GLY A 74 -11.17 -14.51 8.39
N LEU A 75 -12.46 -14.21 8.20
CA LEU A 75 -12.90 -12.87 7.78
C LEU A 75 -12.99 -11.91 8.97
N ASP A 76 -11.86 -11.28 9.29
CA ASP A 76 -11.72 -10.40 10.45
C ASP A 76 -12.23 -8.98 10.16
N ILE A 77 -12.84 -8.32 11.16
CA ILE A 77 -13.06 -6.87 11.09
C ILE A 77 -11.78 -6.22 11.58
N ASN A 78 -10.99 -5.68 10.64
CA ASN A 78 -9.79 -4.91 10.93
C ASN A 78 -10.02 -3.45 10.58
N ILE A 79 -9.86 -2.58 11.57
CA ILE A 79 -9.90 -1.13 11.40
C ILE A 79 -8.51 -0.62 11.72
N ALA A 80 -7.90 -0.04 10.70
CA ALA A 80 -6.60 0.56 10.81
C ALA A 80 -6.64 2.00 10.30
N ARG A 81 -5.77 2.82 10.89
CA ARG A 81 -5.52 4.18 10.45
C ARG A 81 -4.12 4.29 9.89
N TYR A 82 -4.01 5.07 8.83
CA TYR A 82 -2.77 5.27 8.10
C TYR A 82 -2.42 6.75 8.07
N TYR A 83 -1.22 7.08 8.51
CA TYR A 83 -0.61 8.37 8.22
C TYR A 83 0.26 8.23 6.99
N ASN A 84 0.13 9.13 6.03
CA ASN A 84 1.05 9.30 4.91
C ASN A 84 1.60 10.72 4.96
N LEU A 85 2.93 10.88 4.80
CA LEU A 85 3.58 12.19 4.81
C LEU A 85 3.00 13.07 3.67
N PRO A 86 2.26 14.14 4.00
CA PRO A 86 1.66 14.98 2.96
C PRO A 86 2.73 15.73 2.18
N GLN A 87 2.57 15.85 0.86
CA GLN A 87 3.51 16.54 -0.03
C GLN A 87 3.14 18.01 -0.25
N SER A 88 1.86 18.35 -0.15
CA SER A 88 1.35 19.71 -0.36
C SER A 88 0.74 20.33 0.91
N SER A 89 -0.03 21.41 0.73
CA SER A 89 -0.89 21.98 1.77
C SER A 89 -2.24 21.26 1.76
N PRO A 90 -2.98 21.21 2.88
CA PRO A 90 -4.25 20.51 2.93
C PRO A 90 -5.22 21.01 1.84
N GLY A 91 -5.61 20.10 0.95
CA GLY A 91 -6.58 20.37 -0.10
C GLY A 91 -8.02 20.36 0.42
N TYR A 92 -8.47 19.21 0.94
CA TYR A 92 -9.84 18.98 1.41
C TYR A 92 -9.89 18.59 2.90
N ALA A 93 -11.00 18.88 3.58
CA ALA A 93 -11.21 18.41 4.95
C ALA A 93 -11.56 16.93 4.95
N ASN A 94 -10.72 16.11 5.56
CA ASN A 94 -11.02 14.72 5.82
C ASN A 94 -11.47 14.54 7.28
N PRO A 95 -12.24 13.48 7.60
CA PRO A 95 -12.76 13.28 8.94
C PRO A 95 -11.78 12.64 9.94
N PHE A 96 -10.55 12.34 9.51
CA PHE A 96 -9.57 11.56 10.27
C PHE A 96 -8.34 12.36 10.70
N GLY A 97 -8.20 13.61 10.23
CA GLY A 97 -7.07 14.49 10.47
C GLY A 97 -6.14 14.61 9.26
N TYR A 98 -5.47 15.75 9.11
CA TYR A 98 -4.57 15.97 7.98
C TYR A 98 -3.43 14.93 7.93
N GLY A 99 -3.24 14.32 6.76
CA GLY A 99 -2.32 13.20 6.53
C GLY A 99 -2.83 11.82 7.00
N TRP A 100 -3.96 11.75 7.69
CA TRP A 100 -4.55 10.50 8.18
C TRP A 100 -5.71 10.02 7.31
N THR A 101 -5.79 8.70 7.15
CA THR A 101 -6.85 8.02 6.41
C THR A 101 -7.33 6.77 7.15
N MET A 102 -8.59 6.43 6.94
CA MET A 102 -9.20 5.15 7.32
C MET A 102 -10.21 4.76 6.24
N HIS A 103 -10.00 3.63 5.57
CA HIS A 103 -10.90 3.10 4.56
C HIS A 103 -10.83 1.57 4.50
N PHE A 104 -11.78 0.94 3.83
CA PHE A 104 -11.93 -0.52 3.75
C PHE A 104 -11.68 -1.03 2.33
N GLY A 105 -10.72 -0.40 1.65
CA GLY A 105 -10.56 -0.50 0.21
C GLY A 105 -11.34 0.60 -0.53
N ARG A 106 -10.73 1.17 -1.56
CA ARG A 106 -11.40 2.07 -2.51
C ARG A 106 -10.70 2.03 -3.86
N ILE A 107 -11.44 2.31 -4.92
CA ILE A 107 -10.88 2.62 -6.24
C ILE A 107 -11.07 4.10 -6.48
N THR A 108 -10.02 4.77 -6.93
CA THR A 108 -10.01 6.19 -7.25
C THR A 108 -9.62 6.34 -8.72
N ILE A 109 -10.13 7.38 -9.38
CA ILE A 109 -9.75 7.79 -10.73
C ILE A 109 -9.78 9.33 -10.83
N GLY A 110 -8.95 9.90 -11.70
CA GLY A 110 -9.00 11.32 -12.02
C GLY A 110 -10.38 11.74 -12.53
N SER A 111 -10.82 12.95 -12.18
CA SER A 111 -12.16 13.42 -12.58
C SER A 111 -12.34 13.48 -14.09
N GLY A 112 -13.50 13.04 -14.57
CA GLY A 112 -13.83 13.00 -16.00
C GLY A 112 -13.41 11.72 -16.72
N HIS A 113 -12.63 10.85 -16.07
CA HIS A 113 -12.20 9.57 -16.63
C HIS A 113 -13.07 8.39 -16.17
N ALA A 114 -13.97 8.58 -15.21
CA ALA A 114 -14.83 7.51 -14.68
C ALA A 114 -15.67 6.77 -15.72
N SER A 115 -16.10 7.46 -16.79
CA SER A 115 -16.84 6.81 -17.89
C SER A 115 -16.01 5.80 -18.69
N GLN A 116 -14.68 5.86 -18.59
CA GLN A 116 -13.75 4.94 -19.24
C GLN A 116 -13.52 3.66 -18.43
N LEU A 117 -13.85 3.68 -17.14
CA LEU A 117 -13.69 2.57 -16.20
C LEU A 117 -14.47 1.31 -16.61
N CYS A 118 -15.69 1.51 -17.12
CA CYS A 118 -16.60 0.44 -17.51
C CYS A 118 -17.04 0.64 -18.96
N GLY A 119 -16.18 0.22 -19.89
CA GLY A 119 -16.43 0.23 -21.33
C GLY A 119 -16.34 -1.17 -21.93
N THR A 120 -17.22 -1.48 -22.89
CA THR A 120 -17.16 -2.73 -23.66
C THR A 120 -16.19 -2.60 -24.84
N GLY A 121 -14.91 -2.66 -24.54
CA GLY A 121 -13.85 -2.72 -25.54
C GLY A 121 -12.48 -2.53 -24.91
N LEU A 122 -11.45 -3.11 -25.53
CA LEU A 122 -10.08 -2.61 -25.38
C LEU A 122 -10.17 -1.10 -25.51
N VAL A 123 -9.78 -0.31 -24.51
CA VAL A 123 -9.59 1.12 -24.74
C VAL A 123 -8.56 1.22 -25.88
N PRO A 124 -8.95 1.66 -27.09
CA PRO A 124 -8.01 1.67 -28.20
C PRO A 124 -7.12 2.91 -28.04
N GLY A 125 -5.91 2.72 -27.49
CA GLY A 125 -4.78 3.64 -27.61
C GLY A 125 -4.63 4.67 -26.48
N GLY A 126 -3.82 4.46 -25.44
CA GLY A 126 -2.79 3.43 -25.33
C GLY A 126 -1.70 3.82 -24.35
N ASP A 127 -2.05 4.33 -23.17
CA ASP A 127 -1.15 4.49 -22.02
C ASP A 127 -1.91 4.58 -20.67
N THR A 128 -1.18 4.70 -19.56
CA THR A 128 -1.69 4.57 -18.19
C THR A 128 -2.02 5.88 -17.46
N LEU A 129 -2.07 7.04 -18.14
CA LEU A 129 -2.29 8.35 -17.49
C LEU A 129 -3.69 8.49 -16.89
N ASP A 130 -4.68 7.91 -17.54
CA ASP A 130 -6.08 8.02 -17.14
C ASP A 130 -6.56 6.81 -16.32
N ASN A 131 -5.64 5.92 -15.96
CA ASN A 131 -5.98 4.65 -15.34
C ASN A 131 -6.35 4.82 -13.86
N PRO A 132 -7.35 4.07 -13.37
CA PRO A 132 -7.73 4.07 -11.98
C PRO A 132 -6.62 3.49 -11.09
N SER A 133 -6.64 3.81 -9.80
CA SER A 133 -5.83 3.11 -8.79
C SER A 133 -6.71 2.48 -7.71
N ILE A 134 -6.24 1.37 -7.17
CA ILE A 134 -6.80 0.76 -5.98
C ILE A 134 -5.99 1.18 -4.76
N GLU A 135 -6.68 1.61 -3.72
CA GLU A 135 -6.13 1.75 -2.38
C GLU A 135 -6.67 0.61 -1.53
N MET A 136 -5.78 -0.31 -1.17
CA MET A 136 -6.07 -1.50 -0.38
C MET A 136 -6.40 -1.12 1.06
N PRO A 137 -7.18 -1.95 1.80
CA PRO A 137 -7.45 -1.71 3.22
C PRO A 137 -6.17 -1.59 4.08
N SER A 138 -5.04 -2.11 3.61
CA SER A 138 -3.72 -2.00 4.22
C SER A 138 -3.06 -0.61 4.07
N GLY A 139 -3.70 0.33 3.38
CA GLY A 139 -3.16 1.65 3.05
C GLY A 139 -2.17 1.65 1.87
N GLY A 140 -1.89 0.50 1.26
CA GLY A 140 -1.12 0.41 0.02
C GLY A 140 -1.94 0.85 -1.18
N ARG A 141 -1.28 1.44 -2.19
CA ARG A 141 -1.92 1.93 -3.41
C ARG A 141 -1.22 1.37 -4.64
N GLU A 142 -1.99 0.88 -5.61
CA GLU A 142 -1.46 0.38 -6.88
C GLU A 142 -2.32 0.83 -8.06
N LEU A 143 -1.66 1.11 -9.18
CA LEU A 143 -2.32 1.40 -10.45
C LEU A 143 -3.00 0.14 -10.99
N LEU A 144 -4.22 0.30 -11.52
CA LEU A 144 -4.95 -0.74 -12.22
C LEU A 144 -4.69 -0.60 -13.72
N VAL A 145 -4.29 -1.70 -14.34
CA VAL A 145 -4.03 -1.78 -15.79
C VAL A 145 -4.78 -2.97 -16.38
N HIS A 146 -5.17 -2.92 -17.65
CA HIS A 146 -5.88 -4.02 -18.28
C HIS A 146 -5.00 -5.28 -18.34
N SER A 147 -5.54 -6.41 -17.88
CA SER A 147 -4.80 -7.66 -17.79
C SER A 147 -4.55 -8.25 -19.18
N SER A 148 -3.28 -8.21 -19.63
CA SER A 148 -2.85 -8.95 -20.82
C SER A 148 -2.87 -10.46 -20.61
N ALA A 149 -2.69 -10.92 -19.35
CA ALA A 149 -2.72 -12.34 -19.00
C ALA A 149 -4.13 -12.95 -19.12
N LEU A 150 -5.18 -12.18 -18.80
CA LEU A 150 -6.57 -12.62 -18.94
C LEU A 150 -7.18 -12.27 -20.30
N ASN A 151 -6.82 -11.11 -20.84
CA ASN A 151 -7.31 -10.61 -22.12
C ASN A 151 -8.84 -10.60 -22.23
N ASP A 152 -9.52 -10.28 -21.12
CA ASP A 152 -10.99 -10.27 -20.98
C ASP A 152 -11.55 -8.89 -20.59
N GLY A 153 -10.72 -7.85 -20.58
CA GLY A 153 -11.08 -6.48 -20.21
C GLY A 153 -11.00 -6.18 -18.71
N THR A 154 -10.69 -7.16 -17.87
CA THR A 154 -10.50 -6.94 -16.43
C THR A 154 -9.17 -6.21 -16.15
N TYR A 155 -9.15 -5.45 -15.05
CA TYR A 155 -7.95 -4.81 -14.56
C TYR A 155 -7.13 -5.76 -13.67
N ILE A 156 -5.82 -5.55 -13.63
CA ILE A 156 -4.86 -6.20 -12.76
C ILE A 156 -3.88 -5.19 -12.19
N THR A 157 -3.37 -5.43 -10.99
CA THR A 157 -2.23 -4.67 -10.43
C THR A 157 -0.93 -5.47 -10.50
N LYS A 158 0.21 -4.84 -10.17
CA LYS A 158 1.51 -5.53 -10.11
C LYS A 158 1.51 -6.64 -9.04
N SER A 159 0.75 -6.47 -7.96
CA SER A 159 0.53 -7.49 -6.92
C SER A 159 -0.64 -8.45 -7.21
N ASN A 160 -1.10 -8.51 -8.46
CA ASN A 160 -2.16 -9.42 -8.92
C ASN A 160 -3.54 -9.22 -8.24
N TRP A 161 -3.85 -8.02 -7.74
CA TRP A 161 -5.25 -7.68 -7.48
C TRP A 161 -6.00 -7.59 -8.80
N LYS A 162 -7.20 -8.15 -8.88
CA LYS A 162 -8.08 -8.03 -10.04
C LYS A 162 -9.17 -7.00 -9.75
N ALA A 163 -9.56 -6.20 -10.74
CA ALA A 163 -10.77 -5.39 -10.64
C ALA A 163 -11.61 -5.49 -11.91
N GLN A 164 -12.93 -5.46 -11.74
CA GLN A 164 -13.88 -5.50 -12.84
C GLN A 164 -15.17 -4.78 -12.48
N CYS A 165 -15.80 -4.16 -13.47
CA CYS A 165 -17.08 -3.50 -13.27
C CYS A 165 -18.19 -4.50 -12.95
N ILE A 166 -19.08 -4.11 -12.03
CA ILE A 166 -20.26 -4.91 -11.69
C ILE A 166 -21.21 -4.97 -12.88
N ASP A 167 -21.38 -3.84 -13.57
CA ASP A 167 -22.01 -3.75 -14.86
C ASP A 167 -20.99 -3.23 -15.88
N PRO A 168 -20.64 -4.00 -16.92
CA PRO A 168 -19.63 -3.59 -17.91
C PRO A 168 -20.07 -2.41 -18.79
N THR A 169 -21.34 -1.98 -18.68
CA THR A 169 -21.90 -0.86 -19.45
C THR A 169 -22.25 0.36 -18.59
N ASP A 170 -22.15 0.25 -17.27
CA ASP A 170 -22.55 1.31 -16.35
C ASP A 170 -21.64 1.34 -15.11
N TYR A 171 -20.65 2.24 -15.17
CA TYR A 171 -19.70 2.47 -14.08
C TYR A 171 -20.36 2.97 -12.78
N THR A 172 -21.57 3.51 -12.85
CA THR A 172 -22.31 3.97 -11.66
C THR A 172 -22.85 2.80 -10.84
N ARG A 173 -22.86 1.57 -11.38
CA ARG A 173 -23.22 0.34 -10.66
C ARG A 173 -22.12 -0.14 -9.72
N GLY A 174 -20.91 0.37 -9.85
CA GLY A 174 -19.77 0.04 -9.00
C GLY A 174 -18.82 -1.01 -9.59
N ILE A 175 -17.80 -1.33 -8.81
CA ILE A 175 -16.66 -2.17 -9.20
C ILE A 175 -16.47 -3.25 -8.14
N VAL A 176 -15.99 -4.42 -8.54
CA VAL A 176 -15.49 -5.44 -7.62
C VAL A 176 -13.99 -5.53 -7.77
N ALA A 177 -13.26 -5.33 -6.67
CA ALA A 177 -11.85 -5.69 -6.58
C ALA A 177 -11.70 -7.04 -5.86
N THR A 178 -10.87 -7.94 -6.38
CA THR A 178 -10.62 -9.26 -5.79
C THR A 178 -9.13 -9.40 -5.49
N ALA A 179 -8.81 -9.63 -4.22
CA ALA A 179 -7.45 -9.88 -3.76
C ALA A 179 -6.95 -11.26 -4.25
N PRO A 180 -5.63 -11.50 -4.36
CA PRO A 180 -5.06 -12.78 -4.81
C PRO A 180 -5.43 -14.02 -3.97
N ASP A 181 -6.07 -13.82 -2.81
CA ASP A 181 -6.58 -14.86 -1.92
C ASP A 181 -8.08 -15.16 -2.12
N GLY A 182 -8.70 -14.53 -3.14
CA GLY A 182 -10.12 -14.68 -3.47
C GLY A 182 -11.07 -13.77 -2.69
N THR A 183 -10.59 -12.94 -1.77
CA THR A 183 -11.44 -11.98 -1.04
C THR A 183 -11.94 -10.88 -1.98
N ALA A 184 -13.25 -10.70 -2.07
CA ALA A 184 -13.89 -9.73 -2.95
C ALA A 184 -14.38 -8.49 -2.18
N TYR A 185 -14.08 -7.32 -2.72
CA TYR A 185 -14.46 -6.00 -2.23
C TYR A 185 -15.41 -5.38 -3.23
N TYR A 186 -16.69 -5.30 -2.87
CA TYR A 186 -17.73 -4.69 -3.67
C TYR A 186 -17.80 -3.20 -3.35
N MET A 187 -17.53 -2.38 -4.36
CA MET A 187 -17.38 -0.94 -4.24
C MET A 187 -18.52 -0.23 -5.00
N HIS A 188 -19.67 -0.08 -4.33
CA HIS A 188 -20.85 0.57 -4.92
C HIS A 188 -20.98 2.05 -4.52
N GLU A 189 -20.32 2.48 -3.45
CA GLU A 189 -20.52 3.81 -2.89
C GLU A 189 -19.64 4.83 -3.61
N TYR A 190 -20.25 5.57 -4.54
CA TYR A 190 -19.59 6.60 -5.34
C TYR A 190 -19.47 7.95 -4.61
N VAL A 191 -18.31 8.57 -4.74
CA VAL A 191 -17.94 9.89 -4.17
C VAL A 191 -17.20 10.71 -5.21
N PHE A 192 -17.58 11.98 -5.34
CA PHE A 192 -16.82 12.98 -6.08
C PHE A 192 -16.22 13.97 -5.08
N MET A 193 -14.90 14.04 -4.98
CA MET A 193 -14.23 14.87 -3.98
C MET A 193 -12.90 15.40 -4.47
N GLN A 194 -12.38 16.41 -3.78
CA GLN A 194 -10.99 16.79 -3.95
C GLN A 194 -10.10 15.74 -3.26
N GLY A 195 -9.06 15.31 -3.96
CA GLY A 195 -8.07 14.37 -3.48
C GLY A 195 -7.37 14.89 -2.23
N GLU A 196 -6.72 13.98 -1.51
CA GLU A 196 -6.16 14.29 -0.19
C GLU A 196 -4.87 15.12 -0.24
N ASP A 197 -4.14 15.04 -1.36
CA ASP A 197 -2.82 15.66 -1.53
C ASP A 197 -2.52 15.87 -3.03
N GLY A 198 -1.86 16.96 -3.41
CA GLY A 198 -1.45 17.27 -4.78
C GLY A 198 0.06 17.46 -4.90
N PRO A 199 0.58 17.76 -6.10
CA PRO A 199 1.97 18.20 -6.26
C PRO A 199 2.29 19.39 -5.34
N ALA A 200 3.53 19.48 -4.88
CA ALA A 200 3.94 20.57 -3.99
C ALA A 200 3.71 21.94 -4.64
N GLY A 201 2.85 22.76 -4.03
CA GLY A 201 2.51 24.10 -4.50
C GLY A 201 1.21 24.20 -5.31
N GLU A 202 0.54 23.08 -5.57
CA GLU A 202 -0.73 23.01 -6.31
C GLU A 202 -1.87 22.47 -5.43
N ALA A 203 -3.11 22.77 -5.80
CA ALA A 203 -4.27 22.19 -5.12
C ALA A 203 -4.36 20.69 -5.48
N ALA A 204 -4.91 19.87 -4.58
CA ALA A 204 -5.09 18.45 -4.90
C ALA A 204 -6.12 18.26 -6.04
N PRO A 205 -5.92 17.27 -6.94
CA PRO A 205 -6.85 16.94 -8.02
C PRO A 205 -8.24 16.65 -7.52
N THR A 206 -9.28 16.94 -8.30
CA THR A 206 -10.59 16.30 -8.07
C THR A 206 -10.55 14.86 -8.55
N VAL A 207 -11.12 13.97 -7.75
CA VAL A 207 -11.17 12.53 -8.00
C VAL A 207 -12.58 11.98 -7.86
N GLU A 208 -12.82 10.89 -8.59
CA GLU A 208 -13.99 10.05 -8.50
C GLU A 208 -13.60 8.75 -7.78
N THR A 209 -14.31 8.40 -6.71
CA THR A 209 -13.93 7.30 -5.81
C THR A 209 -15.10 6.37 -5.56
N TRP A 210 -14.87 5.05 -5.64
CA TRP A 210 -15.77 4.00 -5.23
C TRP A 210 -15.28 3.39 -3.92
N LEU A 211 -16.08 3.52 -2.86
CA LEU A 211 -15.79 2.96 -1.54
C LEU A 211 -16.41 1.56 -1.43
N THR A 212 -15.68 0.66 -0.77
CA THR A 212 -16.19 -0.68 -0.43
C THR A 212 -17.40 -0.58 0.50
N ASN A 213 -18.53 -1.14 0.11
CA ASN A 213 -19.70 -1.30 0.97
C ASN A 213 -19.98 -2.75 1.37
N GLN A 214 -19.29 -3.72 0.75
CA GLN A 214 -19.37 -5.12 1.15
C GLN A 214 -18.04 -5.83 0.86
N ILE A 215 -17.57 -6.63 1.82
CA ILE A 215 -16.41 -7.53 1.67
C ILE A 215 -16.91 -8.95 1.81
N VAL A 216 -16.51 -9.84 0.90
CA VAL A 216 -16.95 -11.24 0.87
C VAL A 216 -15.74 -12.15 0.73
N ASP A 217 -15.59 -13.11 1.63
CA ASP A 217 -14.54 -14.13 1.52
C ASP A 217 -14.98 -15.29 0.58
N PRO A 218 -14.07 -16.20 0.22
CA PRO A 218 -14.41 -17.35 -0.63
C PRO A 218 -15.54 -18.26 -0.12
N TYR A 219 -15.78 -18.28 1.19
CA TYR A 219 -16.81 -19.09 1.84
C TYR A 219 -18.16 -18.37 1.90
N GLY A 220 -18.23 -17.11 1.48
CA GLY A 220 -19.45 -16.31 1.47
C GLY A 220 -19.73 -15.61 2.80
N ASN A 221 -18.77 -15.59 3.73
CA ASN A 221 -18.88 -14.72 4.90
C ASN A 221 -18.80 -13.26 4.44
N THR A 222 -19.55 -12.35 5.07
CA THR A 222 -19.64 -10.95 4.65
C THR A 222 -19.27 -9.98 5.76
N LEU A 223 -18.69 -8.85 5.36
CA LEU A 223 -18.69 -7.60 6.12
C LEU A 223 -19.45 -6.55 5.31
N ASP A 224 -20.57 -6.04 5.82
CA ASP A 224 -21.40 -5.03 5.19
C ASP A 224 -21.16 -3.67 5.84
N LEU A 225 -20.82 -2.66 5.04
CA LEU A 225 -20.46 -1.32 5.50
C LEU A 225 -21.56 -0.32 5.12
N THR A 226 -22.04 0.43 6.11
CA THR A 226 -23.05 1.47 5.93
C THR A 226 -22.40 2.84 5.92
N TYR A 227 -22.73 3.68 4.95
CA TYR A 227 -22.23 5.05 4.82
C TYR A 227 -23.32 6.10 5.01
N LEU A 228 -23.00 7.19 5.70
CA LEU A 228 -23.78 8.42 5.73
C LEU A 228 -23.21 9.40 4.71
N SER A 229 -24.06 9.86 3.78
CA SER A 229 -23.72 10.96 2.87
C SER A 229 -24.03 12.29 3.53
N VAL A 230 -23.09 13.24 3.45
CA VAL A 230 -23.25 14.59 4.02
C VAL A 230 -23.23 15.65 2.92
N ALA A 231 -23.64 16.88 3.24
CA ALA A 231 -23.86 17.95 2.27
C ALA A 231 -22.59 18.37 1.50
N SER A 232 -21.40 18.11 2.07
CA SER A 232 -20.12 18.34 1.39
C SER A 232 -19.77 17.29 0.33
N GLY A 233 -20.56 16.23 0.20
CA GLY A 233 -20.30 15.10 -0.69
C GLY A 233 -19.55 13.94 -0.03
N MET A 234 -18.99 14.11 1.18
CA MET A 234 -18.32 13.03 1.90
C MET A 234 -19.26 11.85 2.20
N LYS A 235 -18.69 10.64 2.18
CA LYS A 235 -19.30 9.42 2.69
C LYS A 235 -18.57 8.99 3.95
N LEU A 236 -19.29 8.93 5.05
CA LEU A 236 -18.76 8.55 6.36
C LEU A 236 -19.24 7.15 6.70
N VAL A 237 -18.33 6.20 6.89
CA VAL A 237 -18.70 4.87 7.40
C VAL A 237 -19.32 5.05 8.78
N THR A 238 -20.52 4.54 9.01
CA THR A 238 -21.20 4.65 10.32
C THR A 238 -21.35 3.30 11.00
N ARG A 239 -21.29 2.21 10.25
CA ARG A 239 -21.50 0.85 10.76
C ARG A 239 -20.84 -0.19 9.88
N ILE A 240 -20.34 -1.25 10.54
CA ILE A 240 -19.93 -2.52 9.91
C ILE A 240 -20.73 -3.63 10.58
N ASP A 241 -21.38 -4.47 9.79
CA ASP A 241 -22.04 -5.70 10.24
C ASP A 241 -21.38 -6.90 9.59
N ALA A 242 -21.01 -7.90 10.37
CA ALA A 242 -20.54 -9.18 9.84
C ALA A 242 -21.68 -10.20 9.75
N SER A 243 -21.59 -11.13 8.79
CA SER A 243 -22.54 -12.25 8.65
C SER A 243 -22.64 -13.14 9.90
N ASP A 244 -21.61 -13.12 10.76
CA ASP A 244 -21.55 -13.85 12.04
C ASP A 244 -22.06 -13.05 13.25
N GLY A 245 -22.64 -11.86 13.02
CA GLY A 245 -23.27 -11.02 14.04
C GLY A 245 -22.33 -10.06 14.77
N ARG A 246 -21.05 -9.96 14.40
CA ARG A 246 -20.20 -8.85 14.86
C ARG A 246 -20.72 -7.52 14.34
N GLN A 247 -20.53 -6.48 15.15
CA GLN A 247 -20.91 -5.13 14.80
C GLN A 247 -19.85 -4.14 15.28
N VAL A 248 -19.58 -3.12 14.45
CA VAL A 248 -18.82 -1.93 14.82
C VAL A 248 -19.62 -0.69 14.43
N THR A 249 -19.62 0.33 15.28
CA THR A 249 -20.27 1.62 14.99
C THR A 249 -19.27 2.77 15.09
N PHE A 250 -19.47 3.78 14.26
CA PHE A 250 -18.62 4.97 14.16
C PHE A 250 -19.47 6.21 14.39
N ASP A 251 -19.02 7.07 15.29
CA ASP A 251 -19.68 8.34 15.60
C ASP A 251 -18.82 9.51 15.10
N TYR A 252 -19.49 10.56 14.59
CA TYR A 252 -18.84 11.77 14.09
C TYR A 252 -19.47 13.02 14.68
N LEU A 253 -18.66 14.06 14.85
CA LEU A 253 -19.11 15.40 15.19
C LEU A 253 -18.80 16.39 14.06
N ASP A 254 -19.64 17.40 13.90
CA ASP A 254 -19.40 18.51 12.98
C ASP A 254 -18.52 19.61 13.62
N ALA A 255 -18.29 20.70 12.89
CA ALA A 255 -17.53 21.86 13.34
C ALA A 255 -18.12 22.55 14.59
N ASN A 256 -19.43 22.40 14.82
CA ASN A 256 -20.13 22.96 15.98
C ASN A 256 -20.18 21.97 17.16
N ASN A 257 -19.44 20.86 17.11
CA ASN A 257 -19.48 19.77 18.08
C ASN A 257 -20.85 19.10 18.22
N SER A 258 -21.66 19.10 17.15
CA SER A 258 -22.95 18.40 17.10
C SER A 258 -22.82 17.08 16.32
N PRO A 259 -23.65 16.05 16.61
CA PRO A 259 -23.68 14.83 15.80
C PRO A 259 -23.89 15.13 14.32
N VAL A 260 -23.09 14.49 13.46
CA VAL A 260 -23.16 14.69 12.01
C VAL A 260 -24.50 14.21 11.45
N THR A 261 -25.06 14.98 10.52
CA THR A 261 -26.28 14.66 9.78
C THR A 261 -26.04 14.81 8.28
N ALA A 262 -27.01 14.41 7.45
CA ALA A 262 -26.93 14.63 6.01
C ALA A 262 -26.77 16.12 5.61
N GLY A 263 -27.17 17.06 6.47
CA GLY A 263 -27.00 18.50 6.25
C GLY A 263 -25.65 19.06 6.69
N SER A 264 -24.80 18.27 7.36
CA SER A 264 -23.48 18.70 7.81
C SER A 264 -22.53 18.88 6.63
N VAL A 265 -21.62 19.85 6.73
CA VAL A 265 -20.57 20.12 5.72
C VAL A 265 -19.17 19.74 6.21
N ASN A 266 -19.04 19.51 7.52
CA ASN A 266 -17.82 19.08 8.18
C ASN A 266 -18.13 17.81 9.00
N ALA A 267 -17.14 16.95 9.15
CA ALA A 267 -17.21 15.80 10.02
C ALA A 267 -15.82 15.49 10.58
N ARG A 268 -15.76 15.04 11.83
CA ARG A 268 -14.58 14.43 12.43
C ARG A 268 -15.01 13.16 13.15
N LEU A 269 -14.31 12.05 12.92
CA LEU A 269 -14.54 10.79 13.62
C LEU A 269 -14.29 11.03 15.11
N THR A 270 -15.21 10.66 16.00
CA THR A 270 -15.03 10.85 17.45
C THR A 270 -14.94 9.56 18.21
N THR A 271 -15.72 8.54 17.83
CA THR A 271 -15.59 7.23 18.48
C THR A 271 -15.77 6.08 17.52
N ILE A 272 -15.07 4.98 17.82
CA ILE A 272 -15.34 3.64 17.26
C ILE A 272 -15.72 2.73 18.42
N LYS A 273 -16.84 2.02 18.29
CA LYS A 273 -17.39 1.17 19.35
C LYS A 273 -17.66 -0.24 18.85
N ALA A 274 -17.23 -1.21 19.63
CA ALA A 274 -17.54 -2.63 19.41
C ALA A 274 -17.37 -3.42 20.70
N ASN A 275 -18.19 -4.45 20.92
CA ASN A 275 -18.05 -5.37 22.07
C ASN A 275 -17.93 -4.68 23.45
N GLY A 276 -18.56 -3.52 23.64
CA GLY A 276 -18.47 -2.72 24.88
C GLY A 276 -17.17 -1.94 25.05
N GLN A 277 -16.26 -1.99 24.08
CA GLN A 277 -15.05 -1.18 24.00
C GLN A 277 -15.31 0.09 23.19
N THR A 278 -14.68 1.19 23.60
CA THR A 278 -14.76 2.48 22.91
C THR A 278 -13.36 3.02 22.69
N TRP A 279 -13.08 3.39 21.44
CA TRP A 279 -11.92 4.16 21.04
C TRP A 279 -12.35 5.60 20.83
N GLU A 280 -11.59 6.57 21.33
CA GLU A 280 -11.91 7.99 21.23
C GLU A 280 -10.84 8.74 20.43
N TYR A 281 -11.28 9.64 19.55
CA TYR A 281 -10.42 10.39 18.64
C TYR A 281 -10.54 11.88 18.93
N GLN A 282 -9.40 12.54 19.15
CA GLN A 282 -9.32 13.94 19.54
C GLN A 282 -8.56 14.74 18.50
N TYR A 283 -9.00 15.99 18.28
CA TYR A 283 -8.50 16.83 17.20
C TYR A 283 -8.27 18.26 17.67
N ALA A 284 -7.32 18.92 17.03
CA ALA A 284 -7.16 20.37 17.09
C ALA A 284 -7.51 20.99 15.73
N PRO A 285 -8.35 22.04 15.70
CA PRO A 285 -8.64 22.76 14.46
C PRO A 285 -7.41 23.59 14.04
N PHE A 286 -7.29 23.80 12.74
CA PHE A 286 -6.32 24.74 12.20
C PHE A 286 -6.82 25.48 10.96
N SER A 287 -6.29 26.68 10.74
CA SER A 287 -6.57 27.44 9.52
C SER A 287 -5.72 26.90 8.37
N GLY A 288 -6.36 26.21 7.43
CA GLY A 288 -5.79 25.93 6.11
C GLY A 288 -5.93 27.15 5.20
N GLY A 289 -4.94 27.41 4.36
CA GLY A 289 -5.14 28.33 3.22
C GLY A 289 -6.13 27.67 2.27
N ALA A 290 -7.35 28.21 2.16
CA ALA A 290 -8.38 27.66 1.28
C ALA A 290 -7.89 27.67 -0.17
N THR A 291 -7.64 26.49 -0.74
CA THR A 291 -7.30 26.34 -2.17
C THR A 291 -8.39 25.61 -2.96
N GLY A 292 -9.58 25.39 -2.37
CA GLY A 292 -10.66 24.61 -2.99
C GLY A 292 -12.09 25.10 -2.71
N TRP A 293 -13.08 24.31 -3.12
CA TRP A 293 -14.50 24.60 -2.98
C TRP A 293 -14.97 24.46 -1.53
N GLY A 294 -15.01 25.58 -0.80
CA GLY A 294 -15.75 25.73 0.45
C GLY A 294 -14.88 25.92 1.69
N PHE A 295 -15.39 26.70 2.64
CA PHE A 295 -14.81 26.89 3.96
C PHE A 295 -15.05 25.64 4.79
N VAL A 296 -14.06 24.75 4.86
CA VAL A 296 -14.12 23.51 5.63
C VAL A 296 -13.05 23.63 6.71
N ASP A 297 -13.41 23.35 7.96
CA ASP A 297 -12.45 23.42 9.06
C ASP A 297 -11.50 22.24 8.91
N HIS A 298 -10.20 22.51 8.92
CA HIS A 298 -9.20 21.45 8.90
C HIS A 298 -8.81 21.06 10.31
N TYR A 299 -8.51 19.78 10.49
CA TYR A 299 -8.20 19.21 11.79
C TYR A 299 -6.90 18.41 11.74
N GLU A 300 -6.13 18.52 12.80
CA GLU A 300 -5.00 17.63 13.09
C GLU A 300 -5.48 16.62 14.14
N LEU A 301 -5.25 15.32 13.91
CA LEU A 301 -5.54 14.28 14.91
C LEU A 301 -4.50 14.38 16.02
N THR A 302 -4.90 14.73 17.25
CA THR A 302 -3.97 14.99 18.36
C THR A 302 -3.87 13.85 19.36
N SER A 303 -4.90 13.01 19.48
CA SER A 303 -4.87 11.85 20.36
C SER A 303 -5.84 10.77 19.91
N VAL A 304 -5.46 9.52 20.15
CA VAL A 304 -6.40 8.39 20.13
C VAL A 304 -6.30 7.62 21.41
N VAL A 305 -7.43 7.57 22.14
CA VAL A 305 -7.56 6.95 23.45
C VAL A 305 -8.14 5.55 23.27
N ARG A 306 -7.46 4.57 23.85
CA ARG A 306 -7.83 3.16 23.85
C ARG A 306 -8.87 2.87 24.93
N PRO A 307 -9.60 1.73 24.83
CA PRO A 307 -10.53 1.30 25.86
C PRO A 307 -9.90 1.10 27.26
N ASP A 308 -8.59 0.88 27.34
CA ASP A 308 -7.84 0.75 28.60
C ASP A 308 -7.39 2.10 29.20
N GLY A 309 -7.71 3.22 28.55
CA GLY A 309 -7.35 4.59 28.96
C GLY A 309 -5.94 5.03 28.54
N THR A 310 -5.13 4.16 27.96
CA THR A 310 -3.84 4.54 27.35
C THR A 310 -4.07 5.19 25.99
N SER A 311 -3.12 5.99 25.50
CA SER A 311 -3.33 6.73 24.25
C SER A 311 -2.09 6.88 23.39
N TRP A 312 -2.31 7.02 22.08
CA TRP A 312 -1.35 7.69 21.22
C TRP A 312 -1.57 9.20 21.31
N ASN A 313 -0.50 9.97 21.30
CA ASN A 313 -0.57 11.44 21.25
C ASN A 313 0.33 11.94 20.13
N TYR A 314 -0.16 12.96 19.42
CA TYR A 314 0.42 13.44 18.18
C TYR A 314 0.67 14.95 18.25
N GLU A 315 1.81 15.38 17.75
CA GLU A 315 2.15 16.79 17.57
C GLU A 315 2.56 17.06 16.11
N TYR A 316 2.34 18.29 15.66
CA TYR A 316 2.59 18.71 14.28
C TYR A 316 3.49 19.93 14.23
N GLY A 317 4.26 20.08 13.16
CA GLY A 317 5.12 21.24 12.98
C GLY A 317 4.33 22.54 12.79
N SER A 318 4.74 23.61 13.46
CA SER A 318 4.01 24.88 13.52
C SER A 318 4.67 26.04 12.76
N ILE A 319 5.90 25.85 12.27
CA ILE A 319 6.69 26.90 11.61
C ILE A 319 6.46 26.86 10.11
N VAL A 320 5.77 27.88 9.57
CA VAL A 320 5.31 27.96 8.16
C VAL A 320 6.45 27.83 7.13
N SER A 321 7.64 28.35 7.44
CA SER A 321 8.79 28.31 6.52
C SER A 321 9.49 26.96 6.45
N GLU A 322 9.18 26.05 7.37
CA GLU A 322 9.86 24.77 7.48
C GLU A 322 9.09 23.67 6.74
N PRO A 323 9.80 22.69 6.14
CA PRO A 323 9.17 21.54 5.48
C PRO A 323 8.22 20.78 6.43
N GLY A 324 8.47 20.79 7.75
CA GLY A 324 7.62 20.15 8.74
C GLY A 324 6.30 20.86 9.07
N TYR A 325 6.00 22.02 8.48
CA TYR A 325 4.74 22.73 8.74
C TYR A 325 3.52 21.83 8.49
N ARG A 326 2.65 21.68 9.51
CA ARG A 326 1.43 20.84 9.52
C ARG A 326 1.67 19.34 9.32
N ARG A 327 2.92 18.88 9.37
CA ARG A 327 3.28 17.46 9.29
C ARG A 327 3.56 16.93 10.67
N LEU A 328 3.27 15.64 10.86
CA LEU A 328 3.44 14.95 12.13
C LEU A 328 4.91 15.06 12.60
N SER A 329 5.17 15.83 13.64
CA SER A 329 6.51 16.02 14.18
C SER A 329 6.80 15.09 15.36
N ARG A 330 5.77 14.55 16.00
CA ARG A 330 5.94 13.66 17.15
C ARG A 330 4.78 12.68 17.33
N VAL A 331 5.13 11.47 17.74
CA VAL A 331 4.22 10.42 18.23
C VAL A 331 4.64 10.00 19.62
N VAL A 332 3.72 9.95 20.56
CA VAL A 332 3.89 9.29 21.86
C VAL A 332 2.97 8.07 21.88
N TYR A 333 3.52 6.90 22.17
CA TYR A 333 2.83 5.62 22.16
C TYR A 333 2.13 5.35 23.51
N PRO A 334 1.10 4.49 23.53
CA PRO A 334 0.44 4.05 24.76
C PRO A 334 1.38 3.51 25.85
N THR A 335 2.53 2.95 25.45
CA THR A 335 3.56 2.42 26.35
C THR A 335 4.49 3.50 26.94
N GLY A 336 4.35 4.76 26.51
CA GLY A 336 5.16 5.90 26.93
C GLY A 336 6.41 6.14 26.08
N GLY A 337 6.74 5.26 25.12
CA GLY A 337 7.77 5.52 24.12
C GLY A 337 7.37 6.69 23.21
N ALA A 338 8.33 7.41 22.64
CA ALA A 338 8.06 8.50 21.72
C ALA A 338 9.00 8.50 20.52
N VAL A 339 8.51 8.99 19.38
CA VAL A 339 9.28 9.21 18.17
C VAL A 339 9.07 10.66 17.74
N ASN A 340 10.17 11.35 17.42
CA ASN A 340 10.17 12.70 16.86
C ASN A 340 10.70 12.65 15.43
N TYR A 341 10.11 13.42 14.54
CA TYR A 341 10.47 13.54 13.13
C TYR A 341 10.84 14.98 12.78
N SER A 342 11.91 15.16 12.00
CA SER A 342 12.15 16.37 11.22
C SER A 342 12.08 16.04 9.73
N TYR A 343 11.88 17.07 8.92
CA TYR A 343 11.71 16.94 7.48
C TYR A 343 12.66 17.88 6.74
N GLN A 344 12.93 17.57 5.48
CA GLN A 344 13.72 18.36 4.55
C GLN A 344 13.03 18.47 3.19
N TRP A 345 13.41 19.47 2.41
CA TRP A 345 13.04 19.55 1.00
C TRP A 345 14.03 18.75 0.16
N LEU A 346 13.54 17.78 -0.59
CA LEU A 346 14.34 16.99 -1.53
C LEU A 346 13.99 17.35 -2.97
N ARG A 347 15.01 17.36 -3.84
CA ARG A 347 14.88 17.59 -5.29
C ARG A 347 15.33 16.34 -6.04
N PRO A 348 14.38 15.48 -6.47
CA PRO A 348 14.73 14.20 -7.06
C PRO A 348 15.30 14.30 -8.48
N TYR A 349 14.95 15.35 -9.26
CA TYR A 349 15.45 15.54 -10.62
C TYR A 349 15.42 17.00 -11.10
N LEU A 350 16.15 17.31 -12.18
CA LEU A 350 16.21 18.62 -12.85
C LEU A 350 15.77 18.42 -14.31
N PRO A 351 14.66 19.06 -14.75
CA PRO A 351 14.81 20.41 -15.29
C PRO A 351 13.87 21.46 -14.69
N ASN A 352 12.95 21.10 -13.79
CA ASN A 352 12.15 22.08 -13.05
C ASN A 352 12.85 22.45 -11.73
N PRO A 353 13.50 23.62 -11.61
CA PRO A 353 14.21 24.03 -10.40
C PRO A 353 13.28 24.24 -9.18
N ASP A 354 11.96 24.27 -9.40
CA ASP A 354 10.96 24.53 -8.38
C ASP A 354 10.28 23.26 -7.83
N PHE A 355 10.39 22.10 -8.52
CA PHE A 355 9.81 20.86 -8.00
C PHE A 355 10.60 20.36 -6.78
N ARG A 356 9.88 20.19 -5.66
CA ARG A 356 10.41 19.67 -4.40
C ARG A 356 9.40 18.74 -3.80
N ILE A 357 9.90 17.70 -3.15
CA ILE A 357 9.12 16.85 -2.28
C ILE A 357 9.53 17.07 -0.83
N VAL A 358 8.67 16.66 0.10
CA VAL A 358 9.01 16.60 1.52
C VAL A 358 9.46 15.19 1.85
N ALA A 359 10.67 15.08 2.37
CA ALA A 359 11.30 13.84 2.81
C ALA A 359 11.64 13.94 4.31
N ILE A 360 11.75 12.81 4.99
CA ILE A 360 12.31 12.76 6.35
C ILE A 360 13.75 13.29 6.36
N ASP A 361 14.14 13.95 7.44
CA ASP A 361 15.49 14.45 7.69
C ASP A 361 16.12 13.72 8.89
N THR A 362 15.45 13.78 10.03
CA THR A 362 15.87 13.03 11.23
C THR A 362 14.71 12.32 11.89
N LYS A 363 15.04 11.24 12.59
CA LYS A 363 14.16 10.55 13.53
C LYS A 363 14.87 10.44 14.86
N THR A 364 14.16 10.66 15.97
CA THR A 364 14.67 10.32 17.31
C THR A 364 13.63 9.54 18.09
N GLN A 365 14.00 8.35 18.54
CA GLN A 365 13.16 7.47 19.32
C GLN A 365 13.63 7.42 20.78
N THR A 366 12.69 7.53 21.70
CA THR A 366 12.93 7.41 23.13
C THR A 366 12.00 6.35 23.70
N ASN A 367 12.54 5.48 24.56
CA ASN A 367 11.76 4.50 25.30
C ASN A 367 12.03 4.68 26.81
N PRO A 368 11.01 4.61 27.68
CA PRO A 368 11.20 4.72 29.12
C PRO A 368 12.26 3.72 29.62
N GLY A 369 13.33 4.23 30.25
CA GLY A 369 14.40 3.40 30.82
C GLY A 369 15.51 2.98 29.84
N TYR A 370 15.45 3.39 28.57
CA TYR A 370 16.47 3.08 27.56
C TYR A 370 17.07 4.35 26.95
N PRO A 371 18.34 4.32 26.48
CA PRO A 371 18.93 5.44 25.73
C PRO A 371 18.11 5.79 24.50
N ALA A 372 18.11 7.07 24.14
CA ALA A 372 17.51 7.52 22.89
C ALA A 372 18.32 7.02 21.69
N GLY A 373 17.62 6.58 20.64
CA GLY A 373 18.20 6.31 19.33
C GLY A 373 17.90 7.46 18.38
N SER A 374 18.86 7.84 17.55
CA SER A 374 18.68 8.85 16.50
C SER A 374 19.10 8.31 15.13
N TRP A 375 18.32 8.68 14.12
CA TRP A 375 18.57 8.41 12.72
C TRP A 375 18.67 9.73 11.97
N VAL A 376 19.66 9.81 11.07
CA VAL A 376 19.83 10.93 10.13
C VAL A 376 19.78 10.37 8.73
N TYR A 377 18.94 10.96 7.89
CA TYR A 377 18.69 10.54 6.51
C TYR A 377 19.29 11.55 5.54
N GLU A 378 20.29 11.12 4.79
CA GLU A 378 20.96 11.93 3.77
C GLU A 378 20.62 11.35 2.39
N PHE A 379 19.82 12.09 1.61
CA PHE A 379 19.44 11.70 0.24
C PHE A 379 20.31 12.43 -0.78
N ALA A 380 20.84 11.68 -1.74
CA ALA A 380 21.61 12.18 -2.86
C ALA A 380 21.14 11.54 -4.17
N PRO A 381 20.00 12.00 -4.75
CA PRO A 381 19.51 11.52 -6.03
C PRO A 381 20.53 11.74 -7.16
N GLY A 382 20.67 10.77 -8.06
CA GLY A 382 21.56 10.81 -9.21
C GLY A 382 23.04 11.08 -8.87
N SER A 383 23.54 10.56 -7.74
CA SER A 383 24.88 10.90 -7.23
C SER A 383 25.92 9.79 -7.41
N VAL A 384 25.51 8.56 -7.74
CA VAL A 384 26.41 7.40 -7.83
C VAL A 384 26.36 6.79 -9.22
N ASP A 385 27.49 6.72 -9.91
CA ASP A 385 27.59 6.01 -11.20
C ASP A 385 27.34 4.50 -11.01
N PHE A 386 26.45 3.92 -11.82
CA PHE A 386 26.15 2.48 -11.82
C PHE A 386 27.41 1.62 -12.02
N ALA A 387 28.41 2.10 -12.76
CA ALA A 387 29.67 1.39 -12.96
C ALA A 387 30.39 1.10 -11.63
N ASN A 388 30.26 2.00 -10.63
CA ASN A 388 30.84 1.81 -9.30
C ASN A 388 30.09 0.76 -8.46
N LEU A 389 28.88 0.39 -8.87
CA LEU A 389 28.11 -0.64 -8.20
C LEU A 389 28.48 -2.04 -8.69
N GLY A 390 29.27 -2.21 -9.75
CA GLY A 390 29.63 -3.56 -10.24
C GLY A 390 28.42 -4.41 -10.68
N VAL A 391 27.26 -3.76 -10.88
CA VAL A 391 26.15 -4.32 -11.65
C VAL A 391 26.62 -4.24 -13.10
N GLN A 392 26.89 -5.40 -13.71
CA GLN A 392 27.51 -5.48 -15.04
C GLN A 392 26.79 -4.54 -16.02
N PRO A 393 27.53 -3.67 -16.73
CA PRO A 393 26.93 -2.73 -17.65
C PRO A 393 26.47 -3.50 -18.89
N LEU A 394 25.18 -3.39 -19.24
CA LEU A 394 24.86 -3.36 -20.66
C LEU A 394 25.63 -2.14 -21.23
N PRO A 395 26.25 -2.23 -22.43
CA PRO A 395 27.04 -1.12 -23.02
C PRO A 395 26.28 0.23 -23.13
N GLU A 396 24.96 0.19 -22.99
CA GLU A 396 24.05 1.34 -22.92
C GLU A 396 23.98 2.04 -21.54
N ASN A 397 24.65 1.51 -20.50
CA ASN A 397 24.56 2.01 -19.12
C ASN A 397 25.67 3.00 -18.69
N ALA A 398 26.64 3.33 -19.55
CA ALA A 398 27.72 4.26 -19.19
C ALA A 398 27.15 5.69 -19.00
N GLY A 399 27.30 6.24 -17.79
CA GLY A 399 26.80 7.57 -17.43
C GLY A 399 25.40 7.60 -16.77
N ARG A 400 24.78 6.44 -16.52
CA ARG A 400 23.55 6.34 -15.70
C ARG A 400 23.90 6.55 -14.22
N MET A 401 23.11 7.36 -13.52
CA MET A 401 23.34 7.70 -12.12
C MET A 401 22.25 7.13 -11.22
N ALA A 402 22.65 6.35 -10.22
CA ALA A 402 21.79 5.83 -9.17
C ALA A 402 21.51 6.87 -8.09
N ASP A 403 20.36 6.73 -7.45
CA ASP A 403 20.02 7.46 -6.24
C ASP A 403 20.68 6.79 -5.04
N PHE A 404 21.22 7.60 -4.15
CA PHE A 404 21.91 7.14 -2.94
C PHE A 404 21.23 7.69 -1.70
N THR A 405 21.03 6.84 -0.71
CA THR A 405 20.54 7.21 0.61
C THR A 405 21.47 6.66 1.67
N ARG A 406 21.96 7.55 2.53
CA ARG A 406 22.72 7.19 3.72
C ARG A 406 21.85 7.38 4.95
N ILE A 407 21.78 6.35 5.77
CA ILE A 407 21.08 6.39 7.06
C ILE A 407 22.13 6.17 8.15
N THR A 408 22.38 7.21 8.95
CA THR A 408 23.20 7.05 10.15
C THR A 408 22.28 6.64 11.28
N THR A 409 22.45 5.42 11.79
CA THR A 409 21.64 4.82 12.88
C THR A 409 22.42 4.84 14.20
N PRO A 410 21.81 4.50 15.34
CA PRO A 410 22.53 4.35 16.61
C PRO A 410 23.59 3.23 16.60
N GLU A 411 23.42 2.22 15.74
CA GLU A 411 24.24 1.00 15.73
C GLU A 411 25.29 0.99 14.61
N GLY A 412 25.15 1.86 13.60
CA GLY A 412 26.00 1.87 12.42
C GLY A 412 25.43 2.73 11.30
N VAL A 413 25.95 2.56 10.09
CA VAL A 413 25.53 3.31 8.91
C VAL A 413 24.95 2.36 7.88
N GLU A 414 23.82 2.72 7.28
CA GLU A 414 23.27 2.04 6.12
C GLU A 414 23.52 2.88 4.86
N ALA A 415 23.87 2.21 3.77
CA ALA A 415 24.05 2.80 2.45
C ALA A 415 23.16 2.05 1.46
N ILE A 416 22.18 2.75 0.88
CA ILE A 416 21.15 2.16 0.03
C ILE A 416 21.18 2.85 -1.34
N TYR A 417 21.11 2.04 -2.38
CA TYR A 417 21.19 2.49 -3.78
C TYR A 417 19.94 2.06 -4.53
N HIS A 418 19.32 3.00 -5.23
CA HIS A 418 18.09 2.79 -5.98
C HIS A 418 18.25 3.22 -7.43
N VAL A 419 17.42 2.65 -8.30
CA VAL A 419 17.22 3.21 -9.64
C VAL A 419 16.37 4.48 -9.49
N GLY A 420 16.93 5.63 -9.84
CA GLY A 420 16.24 6.92 -9.80
C GLY A 420 16.09 7.55 -11.18
N TYR A 421 15.54 8.76 -11.25
CA TYR A 421 15.32 9.48 -12.52
C TYR A 421 16.55 9.52 -13.42
N TRP A 422 17.72 9.89 -12.87
CA TRP A 422 18.97 9.99 -13.64
C TRP A 422 19.53 8.66 -14.12
N ALA A 423 18.99 7.55 -13.64
CA ALA A 423 19.24 6.25 -14.23
C ALA A 423 18.43 6.05 -15.51
N LEU A 424 17.30 6.73 -15.71
CA LEU A 424 16.34 6.39 -16.77
C LEU A 424 16.29 7.43 -17.90
N VAL A 425 16.88 8.62 -17.72
CA VAL A 425 16.89 9.66 -18.76
C VAL A 425 17.50 9.15 -20.07
N GLY A 426 16.75 9.36 -21.16
CA GLY A 426 17.19 9.00 -22.52
C GLY A 426 17.03 7.52 -22.85
N THR A 427 16.39 6.74 -21.97
CA THR A 427 16.09 5.32 -22.16
C THR A 427 14.57 5.10 -22.26
N HIS A 428 14.18 3.93 -22.78
CA HIS A 428 12.79 3.49 -22.91
C HIS A 428 12.71 2.02 -22.43
N ASP A 429 11.52 1.55 -22.04
CA ASP A 429 11.28 0.17 -21.56
C ASP A 429 12.03 -0.24 -20.28
N ILE A 430 12.42 0.75 -19.47
CA ILE A 430 13.05 0.54 -18.16
C ILE A 430 12.48 1.44 -17.05
N LEU A 431 11.38 2.16 -17.30
CA LEU A 431 10.71 3.00 -16.30
C LEU A 431 10.19 2.15 -15.12
N TRP A 432 9.78 0.91 -15.38
CA TRP A 432 9.40 -0.07 -14.37
C TRP A 432 10.48 -0.33 -13.30
N GLU A 433 11.75 0.00 -13.57
CA GLU A 433 12.84 -0.12 -12.61
C GLU A 433 12.83 1.01 -11.55
N MET A 434 12.10 2.10 -11.75
CA MET A 434 12.10 3.28 -10.87
C MET A 434 11.83 2.91 -9.40
N GLY A 435 12.70 3.37 -8.49
CA GLY A 435 12.61 3.12 -7.06
C GLY A 435 13.10 1.73 -6.63
N LEU A 436 13.44 0.82 -7.56
CA LEU A 436 13.92 -0.51 -7.19
C LEU A 436 15.27 -0.43 -6.48
N LYS A 437 15.39 -1.19 -5.39
CA LYS A 437 16.63 -1.29 -4.62
C LYS A 437 17.64 -2.17 -5.33
N ILE A 438 18.76 -1.57 -5.73
CA ILE A 438 19.89 -2.23 -6.38
C ILE A 438 20.78 -2.87 -5.32
N ARG A 439 21.10 -2.12 -4.26
CA ARG A 439 22.04 -2.53 -3.22
C ARG A 439 21.69 -1.92 -1.87
N HIS A 440 21.93 -2.70 -0.82
CA HIS A 440 21.85 -2.28 0.58
C HIS A 440 23.10 -2.75 1.32
N GLN A 441 23.84 -1.81 1.91
CA GLN A 441 25.03 -2.11 2.71
C GLN A 441 24.79 -1.70 4.15
N PHE A 442 25.10 -2.62 5.06
CA PHE A 442 25.21 -2.35 6.50
C PHE A 442 26.69 -2.15 6.79
N LEU A 443 27.05 -0.95 7.25
CA LEU A 443 28.41 -0.49 7.45
C LEU A 443 28.67 -0.27 8.94
N GLU A 444 29.82 -0.73 9.42
CA GLU A 444 30.33 -0.41 10.75
C GLU A 444 31.35 0.72 10.65
N VAL A 445 31.40 1.55 11.69
CA VAL A 445 32.46 2.56 11.86
C VAL A 445 33.67 1.87 12.48
N ASP A 446 34.80 1.88 11.78
CA ASP A 446 36.09 1.40 12.29
C ASP A 446 36.51 2.27 13.50
N PRO A 447 36.65 1.69 14.70
CA PRO A 447 36.98 2.45 15.91
C PRO A 447 38.40 3.05 15.87
N ALA A 448 39.29 2.56 14.99
CA ALA A 448 40.67 3.02 14.93
C ALA A 448 40.86 4.31 14.12
N ASN A 449 40.03 4.53 13.08
CA ASN A 449 40.21 5.63 12.12
C ASN A 449 38.90 6.31 11.69
N GLY A 450 37.74 5.81 12.13
CA GLY A 450 36.42 6.34 11.78
C GLY A 450 35.94 6.00 10.37
N SER A 451 36.66 5.15 9.62
CA SER A 451 36.26 4.74 8.28
C SER A 451 35.08 3.77 8.31
N LEU A 452 34.31 3.69 7.22
CA LEU A 452 33.18 2.79 7.11
C LEU A 452 33.59 1.48 6.43
N ARG A 453 33.27 0.35 7.05
CA ARG A 453 33.51 -1.00 6.50
C ARG A 453 32.20 -1.78 6.33
N PRO A 454 31.96 -2.45 5.18
CA PRO A 454 30.76 -3.25 5.00
C PRO A 454 30.81 -4.53 5.84
N LEU A 455 29.79 -4.72 6.68
CA LEU A 455 29.51 -5.97 7.40
C LEU A 455 28.68 -6.91 6.55
N ARG A 456 27.62 -6.36 5.94
CA ARG A 456 26.69 -7.10 5.09
C ARG A 456 26.33 -6.26 3.88
N THR A 457 26.38 -6.85 2.69
CA THR A 457 25.90 -6.23 1.46
C THR A 457 24.85 -7.14 0.82
N ILE A 458 23.69 -6.59 0.53
CA ILE A 458 22.64 -7.24 -0.25
C ILE A 458 22.63 -6.55 -1.61
N SER A 459 22.78 -7.31 -2.70
CA SER A 459 22.61 -6.80 -4.07
C SER A 459 21.49 -7.56 -4.75
N ASN A 460 20.57 -6.84 -5.38
CA ASN A 460 19.44 -7.41 -6.10
C ASN A 460 19.65 -7.26 -7.61
N SER A 461 19.15 -8.22 -8.37
CA SER A 461 19.03 -8.16 -9.81
C SER A 461 17.58 -8.41 -10.17
N TRP A 462 17.06 -7.55 -11.04
CA TRP A 462 15.66 -7.50 -11.40
C TRP A 462 15.49 -7.79 -12.89
N ASP A 463 14.32 -8.30 -13.23
CA ASP A 463 13.81 -8.39 -14.59
C ASP A 463 12.33 -8.00 -14.52
N SER A 464 11.64 -8.06 -15.65
CA SER A 464 10.28 -7.58 -15.81
C SER A 464 9.34 -8.69 -16.27
N ARG A 465 8.08 -8.56 -15.88
CA ARG A 465 6.95 -9.32 -16.44
C ARG A 465 5.93 -8.32 -16.98
N ALA A 466 5.60 -8.42 -18.27
CA ALA A 466 4.51 -7.62 -18.83
C ALA A 466 3.18 -8.05 -18.20
N ILE A 467 2.42 -7.09 -17.68
CA ILE A 467 1.09 -7.33 -17.08
C ILE A 467 -0.05 -6.69 -17.89
N SER A 468 0.26 -5.65 -18.67
CA SER A 468 -0.66 -4.99 -19.61
C SER A 468 0.07 -4.64 -20.91
N ASP A 469 -0.70 -4.57 -22.00
CA ASP A 469 -0.23 -4.03 -23.29
C ASP A 469 -0.34 -2.49 -23.35
N GLU A 470 -0.83 -1.84 -22.29
CA GLU A 470 -0.83 -0.37 -22.16
C GLU A 470 0.57 0.18 -21.96
N VAL A 471 0.91 1.25 -22.67
CA VAL A 471 2.17 1.96 -22.52
C VAL A 471 2.22 2.60 -21.13
N TYR A 472 3.22 2.29 -20.33
CA TYR A 472 3.35 2.90 -19.00
C TYR A 472 3.96 4.30 -19.10
N ARG A 473 3.29 5.30 -18.54
CA ARG A 473 3.80 6.67 -18.41
C ARG A 473 4.15 6.94 -16.95
N GLY A 474 5.00 7.93 -16.67
CA GLY A 474 5.52 8.20 -15.33
C GLY A 474 4.92 9.42 -14.61
N GLY A 475 3.65 9.72 -14.84
CA GLY A 475 2.99 10.94 -14.36
C GLY A 475 3.68 12.20 -14.89
N ILE A 476 4.17 13.04 -13.96
CA ILE A 476 4.95 14.26 -14.24
C ILE A 476 6.22 14.00 -15.08
N LEU A 477 6.73 12.76 -15.09
CA LEU A 477 7.85 12.30 -15.92
C LEU A 477 7.38 11.81 -17.30
N SER A 478 6.44 12.50 -17.94
CA SER A 478 5.80 12.08 -19.21
C SER A 478 6.77 11.80 -20.37
N ALA A 479 8.01 12.31 -20.32
CA ALA A 479 9.07 12.01 -21.28
C ALA A 479 9.66 10.59 -21.14
N LEU A 480 9.51 9.96 -19.98
CA LEU A 480 9.90 8.57 -19.72
C LEU A 480 8.67 7.67 -19.88
N TRP A 481 8.88 6.53 -20.55
CA TRP A 481 7.80 5.59 -20.79
C TRP A 481 8.32 4.17 -21.06
N ASP A 482 7.44 3.21 -20.80
CA ASP A 482 7.59 1.81 -21.23
C ASP A 482 6.50 1.49 -22.25
N SER A 483 6.85 0.77 -23.30
CA SER A 483 5.94 0.32 -24.36
C SER A 483 4.80 -0.57 -23.86
N LYS A 484 4.95 -1.12 -22.66
CA LYS A 484 3.98 -1.94 -21.93
C LYS A 484 4.06 -1.61 -20.45
N THR A 485 3.07 -2.06 -19.68
CA THR A 485 3.17 -2.00 -18.22
C THR A 485 3.82 -3.27 -17.71
N PHE A 486 4.93 -3.09 -16.99
CA PHE A 486 5.70 -4.17 -16.41
C PHE A 486 5.60 -4.22 -14.89
N ALA A 487 5.55 -5.42 -14.33
CA ALA A 487 5.76 -5.69 -12.92
C ALA A 487 7.21 -6.21 -12.73
N PRO A 488 7.95 -5.71 -11.74
CA PRO A 488 9.31 -6.17 -11.46
C PRO A 488 9.29 -7.58 -10.84
N VAL A 489 10.24 -8.42 -11.25
CA VAL A 489 10.50 -9.74 -10.66
C VAL A 489 11.97 -9.85 -10.25
N LEU A 490 12.23 -10.38 -9.05
CA LEU A 490 13.58 -10.46 -8.49
C LEU A 490 14.31 -11.70 -9.03
N VAL A 491 15.22 -11.55 -9.99
CA VAL A 491 15.94 -12.69 -10.61
C VAL A 491 17.10 -13.20 -9.76
N ALA A 492 17.73 -12.33 -8.96
CA ALA A 492 18.75 -12.78 -8.02
C ALA A 492 18.88 -11.84 -6.82
N GLN A 493 19.19 -12.43 -5.67
CA GLN A 493 19.70 -11.71 -4.51
C GLN A 493 21.03 -12.32 -4.09
N ASN A 494 22.06 -11.48 -4.03
CA ASN A 494 23.37 -11.83 -3.51
C ASN A 494 23.55 -11.17 -2.14
N VAL A 495 23.70 -11.98 -1.10
CA VAL A 495 24.06 -11.54 0.24
C VAL A 495 25.54 -11.84 0.47
N VAL A 496 26.35 -10.79 0.61
CA VAL A 496 27.74 -10.87 1.02
C VAL A 496 27.82 -10.60 2.52
N LEU A 497 28.31 -11.56 3.29
CA LEU A 497 28.55 -11.48 4.74
C LEU A 497 29.96 -11.96 5.04
N ASP A 498 30.77 -11.15 5.72
CA ASP A 498 32.17 -11.48 6.06
C ASP A 498 33.03 -11.93 4.86
N GLY A 499 32.75 -11.37 3.67
CA GLY A 499 33.42 -11.71 2.41
C GLY A 499 32.90 -12.97 1.71
N TYR A 500 31.94 -13.69 2.30
CA TYR A 500 31.28 -14.85 1.69
C TYR A 500 29.99 -14.43 1.00
N SER A 501 29.80 -14.90 -0.25
CA SER A 501 28.64 -14.57 -1.08
C SER A 501 27.66 -15.74 -1.15
N TYR A 502 26.42 -15.47 -0.76
CA TYR A 502 25.29 -16.40 -0.82
C TYR A 502 24.27 -15.86 -1.81
N VAL A 503 23.98 -16.63 -2.86
CA VAL A 503 23.08 -16.22 -3.93
C VAL A 503 21.80 -17.04 -3.87
N THR A 504 20.67 -16.36 -3.93
CA THR A 504 19.38 -16.97 -4.28
C THR A 504 18.96 -16.42 -5.63
N ALA A 505 18.91 -17.27 -6.64
CA ALA A 505 18.47 -16.95 -7.99
C ALA A 505 17.07 -17.52 -8.24
N TYR A 506 16.26 -16.77 -8.98
CA TYR A 506 14.88 -17.09 -9.29
C TYR A 506 14.70 -17.05 -10.81
N SER A 507 13.95 -18.02 -11.34
CA SER A 507 13.73 -18.15 -12.78
C SER A 507 12.43 -18.89 -13.06
N ASN A 508 12.10 -19.07 -14.34
CA ASN A 508 10.91 -19.80 -14.79
C ASN A 508 9.61 -19.24 -14.20
N TYR A 509 9.48 -17.92 -14.18
CA TYR A 509 8.29 -17.25 -13.70
C TYR A 509 7.05 -17.64 -14.52
N ASP A 510 5.94 -17.88 -13.83
CA ASP A 510 4.65 -18.04 -14.50
C ASP A 510 4.05 -16.70 -14.95
N ALA A 511 2.87 -16.76 -15.58
CA ALA A 511 2.17 -15.58 -16.08
C ALA A 511 1.75 -14.59 -14.99
N PHE A 512 1.80 -14.96 -13.71
CA PHE A 512 1.46 -14.14 -12.54
C PHE A 512 2.68 -13.72 -11.70
N GLY A 513 3.90 -14.07 -12.15
CA GLY A 513 5.14 -13.68 -11.49
C GLY A 513 5.56 -14.60 -10.34
N ASN A 514 4.99 -15.81 -10.24
CA ASN A 514 5.45 -16.81 -9.29
C ASN A 514 6.70 -17.51 -9.84
N ALA A 515 7.80 -17.55 -9.08
CA ALA A 515 9.07 -18.13 -9.53
C ALA A 515 9.01 -19.66 -9.59
N GLY A 516 9.02 -20.25 -10.79
CA GLY A 516 8.97 -21.70 -10.97
C GLY A 516 10.24 -22.44 -10.54
N THR A 517 11.38 -21.75 -10.43
CA THR A 517 12.63 -22.34 -9.95
C THR A 517 13.39 -21.37 -9.05
N THR A 518 13.78 -21.83 -7.87
CA THR A 518 14.67 -21.13 -6.93
C THR A 518 15.96 -21.91 -6.76
N THR A 519 17.11 -21.28 -7.07
CA THR A 519 18.45 -21.87 -6.91
C THR A 519 19.23 -21.15 -5.83
N GLN A 520 19.70 -21.87 -4.83
CA GLN A 520 20.49 -21.35 -3.72
C GLN A 520 21.90 -21.93 -3.73
N TYR A 521 22.91 -21.07 -3.77
CA TYR A 521 24.31 -21.49 -3.80
C TYR A 521 25.24 -20.47 -3.14
N SER A 522 26.46 -20.90 -2.83
CA SER A 522 27.55 -20.04 -2.35
C SER A 522 28.62 -19.93 -3.44
N ILE A 523 29.24 -18.76 -3.59
CA ILE A 523 30.31 -18.55 -4.60
C ILE A 523 31.66 -19.13 -4.11
N TYR A 524 31.72 -19.78 -2.95
CA TYR A 524 32.96 -20.34 -2.43
C TYR A 524 33.32 -21.69 -3.10
N PRO A 525 34.58 -21.91 -3.52
CA PRO A 525 34.97 -22.99 -4.42
C PRO A 525 34.84 -24.43 -3.88
N ASN A 526 34.48 -24.63 -2.60
CA ASN A 526 34.70 -25.91 -1.94
C ASN A 526 33.49 -26.59 -1.29
N GLU A 527 32.29 -25.99 -1.19
CA GLU A 527 31.21 -26.67 -0.47
C GLU A 527 29.80 -26.50 -1.05
N ASN A 528 29.18 -27.67 -1.22
CA ASN A 528 27.78 -27.98 -1.52
C ASN A 528 27.32 -27.76 -2.97
N ALA A 529 26.69 -28.81 -3.51
CA ALA A 529 25.96 -28.67 -4.76
C ALA A 529 24.75 -27.74 -4.54
N ASP A 530 24.41 -26.98 -5.58
CA ASP A 530 23.30 -26.03 -5.57
C ASP A 530 22.03 -26.70 -5.05
N ARG A 531 21.32 -26.00 -4.16
CA ARG A 531 19.99 -26.40 -3.74
C ARG A 531 18.99 -25.76 -4.69
N ILE A 532 18.32 -26.59 -5.49
CA ILE A 532 17.32 -26.17 -6.46
C ILE A 532 15.95 -26.56 -5.92
N THR A 533 15.01 -25.64 -5.91
CA THR A 533 13.59 -25.91 -5.62
C THR A 533 12.78 -25.54 -6.85
N ASP A 534 12.21 -26.54 -7.50
CA ASP A 534 11.26 -26.34 -8.59
C ASP A 534 9.84 -26.36 -8.04
N THR A 535 9.08 -25.32 -8.33
CA THR A 535 7.72 -25.11 -7.83
C THR A 535 6.74 -24.96 -8.99
N ILE A 536 5.67 -25.75 -8.97
CA ILE A 536 4.51 -25.58 -9.85
C ILE A 536 3.40 -24.94 -9.03
N TYR A 537 2.82 -23.87 -9.55
CA TYR A 537 1.75 -23.11 -8.90
C TYR A 537 0.41 -23.38 -9.55
N GLN A 538 -0.62 -23.55 -8.73
CA GLN A 538 -2.02 -23.48 -9.14
C GLN A 538 -2.45 -22.01 -9.14
N ASN A 539 -2.88 -21.52 -10.30
CA ASN A 539 -3.51 -20.21 -10.47
C ASN A 539 -4.98 -20.42 -10.88
N ASN A 540 -5.91 -20.26 -9.95
CA ASN A 540 -7.34 -20.36 -10.21
C ASN A 540 -7.90 -18.98 -10.54
N THR A 541 -8.05 -18.69 -11.84
CA THR A 541 -8.54 -17.39 -12.33
C THR A 541 -10.05 -17.19 -12.18
N VAL A 542 -10.81 -18.24 -11.81
CA VAL A 542 -12.25 -18.16 -11.54
C VAL A 542 -12.50 -17.67 -10.11
N GLY A 543 -11.88 -18.33 -9.12
CA GLY A 543 -11.93 -17.93 -7.71
C GLY A 543 -10.90 -16.86 -7.32
N TRP A 544 -10.03 -16.49 -8.26
CA TRP A 544 -8.90 -15.57 -8.11
C TRP A 544 -7.91 -15.95 -7.00
N PHE A 545 -7.55 -17.24 -6.93
CA PHE A 545 -6.46 -17.73 -6.08
C PHE A 545 -5.18 -17.82 -6.88
N ILE A 546 -4.24 -16.91 -6.63
CA ILE A 546 -3.01 -16.78 -7.42
C ILE A 546 -1.80 -17.22 -6.57
N GLY A 547 -0.93 -18.05 -7.14
CA GLY A 547 0.32 -18.44 -6.52
C GLY A 547 0.22 -19.52 -5.43
N LEU A 548 -0.77 -20.42 -5.50
CA LEU A 548 -0.86 -21.55 -4.56
C LEU A 548 0.15 -22.66 -4.95
N PRO A 549 1.14 -23.01 -4.12
CA PRO A 549 2.14 -24.03 -4.50
C PRO A 549 1.55 -25.45 -4.56
N GLU A 550 1.43 -26.01 -5.75
CA GLU A 550 0.86 -27.35 -5.98
C GLU A 550 1.92 -28.44 -5.82
N ILE A 551 3.11 -28.24 -6.41
CA ILE A 551 4.21 -29.20 -6.34
C ILE A 551 5.50 -28.45 -6.05
N GLU A 552 6.27 -28.90 -5.06
CA GLU A 552 7.63 -28.43 -4.80
C GLU A 552 8.58 -29.63 -4.84
N THR A 553 9.60 -29.57 -5.68
CA THR A 553 10.66 -30.58 -5.73
C THR A 553 11.99 -29.94 -5.35
N VAL A 554 12.61 -30.44 -4.29
CA VAL A 554 13.90 -29.95 -3.82
C VAL A 554 14.98 -30.93 -4.26
N SER A 555 15.99 -30.41 -4.94
CA SER A 555 17.17 -31.14 -5.40
C SER A 555 18.45 -30.53 -4.84
N GLN A 556 19.47 -31.37 -4.65
CA GLN A 556 20.83 -30.96 -4.34
C GLN A 556 21.77 -31.58 -5.37
N GLY A 557 22.34 -30.75 -6.25
CA GLY A 557 23.00 -31.25 -7.46
C GLY A 557 22.04 -32.05 -8.34
N ALA A 558 22.44 -33.25 -8.79
CA ALA A 558 21.58 -34.11 -9.62
C ALA A 558 20.58 -34.97 -8.82
N ALA A 559 20.61 -34.92 -7.48
CA ALA A 559 19.78 -35.76 -6.63
C ALA A 559 18.55 -35.00 -6.12
N VAL A 560 17.37 -35.55 -6.34
CA VAL A 560 16.14 -35.09 -5.67
C VAL A 560 16.21 -35.52 -4.21
N ILE A 561 16.18 -34.54 -3.29
CA ILE A 561 16.24 -34.79 -1.84
C ILE A 561 14.85 -34.82 -1.20
N GLY A 562 13.82 -34.32 -1.89
CA GLY A 562 12.44 -34.54 -1.49
C GLY A 562 11.43 -33.74 -2.29
N SER A 563 10.17 -34.13 -2.17
CA SER A 563 9.04 -33.44 -2.81
C SER A 563 7.93 -33.18 -1.82
N VAL A 564 7.17 -32.11 -2.07
CA VAL A 564 5.91 -31.80 -1.41
C VAL A 564 4.85 -31.64 -2.49
N THR A 565 3.70 -32.29 -2.35
CA THR A 565 2.55 -32.11 -3.24
C THR A 565 1.33 -31.67 -2.44
N ARG A 566 0.56 -30.75 -2.99
CA ARG A 566 -0.60 -30.14 -2.35
C ARG A 566 -1.78 -30.15 -3.31
N SER A 567 -2.97 -30.33 -2.76
CA SER A 567 -4.21 -30.10 -3.48
C SER A 567 -5.04 -29.09 -2.73
N TYR A 568 -5.67 -28.16 -3.45
CA TYR A 568 -6.53 -27.14 -2.87
C TYR A 568 -7.98 -27.38 -3.28
N ASN A 569 -8.92 -27.04 -2.40
CA ASN A 569 -10.33 -27.06 -2.73
C ASN A 569 -10.71 -25.87 -3.64
N GLU A 570 -11.96 -25.82 -4.09
CA GLU A 570 -12.48 -24.74 -4.94
C GLU A 570 -12.46 -23.34 -4.27
N LYS A 571 -12.28 -23.30 -2.94
CA LYS A 571 -12.20 -22.09 -2.11
C LYS A 571 -10.75 -21.73 -1.74
N GLY A 572 -9.76 -22.33 -2.40
CA GLY A 572 -8.34 -22.03 -2.21
C GLY A 572 -7.73 -22.54 -0.89
N ARG A 573 -8.43 -23.38 -0.13
CA ARG A 573 -7.89 -23.98 1.10
C ARG A 573 -7.22 -25.32 0.82
N LEU A 574 -6.14 -25.59 1.54
CA LEU A 574 -5.35 -26.82 1.43
C LEU A 574 -6.22 -28.03 1.83
N GLN A 575 -6.47 -28.95 0.91
CA GLN A 575 -7.26 -30.17 1.16
C GLN A 575 -6.38 -31.38 1.48
N SER A 576 -5.18 -31.43 0.91
CA SER A 576 -4.18 -32.49 1.15
C SER A 576 -2.79 -31.93 1.00
N GLU A 577 -1.86 -32.35 1.86
CA GLU A 577 -0.42 -32.15 1.69
C GLU A 577 0.28 -33.51 1.84
N ASP A 578 0.98 -33.96 0.81
CA ASP A 578 1.97 -35.02 0.94
C ASP A 578 3.35 -34.40 1.03
N ARG A 579 4.00 -34.59 2.18
CA ARG A 579 5.35 -34.09 2.44
C ARG A 579 6.29 -35.27 2.60
N PHE A 580 7.16 -35.48 1.61
CA PHE A 580 8.12 -36.57 1.60
C PHE A 580 7.47 -37.96 1.75
N GLY A 581 6.30 -38.18 1.13
CA GLY A 581 5.54 -39.43 1.20
C GLY A 581 4.66 -39.58 2.45
N VAL A 582 4.55 -38.52 3.27
CA VAL A 582 3.66 -38.48 4.45
C VAL A 582 2.50 -37.55 4.14
N THR A 583 1.33 -38.14 3.91
CA THR A 583 0.10 -37.41 3.56
C THR A 583 -0.67 -36.95 4.81
N THR A 584 -1.11 -35.69 4.82
CA THR A 584 -2.06 -35.13 5.78
C THR A 584 -3.26 -34.57 5.02
N LEU A 585 -4.47 -34.90 5.47
CA LEU A 585 -5.72 -34.42 4.87
C LEU A 585 -6.38 -33.38 5.76
N TYR A 586 -7.06 -32.42 5.14
CA TYR A 586 -7.74 -31.32 5.81
C TYR A 586 -9.17 -31.20 5.27
N ALA A 587 -10.12 -30.94 6.16
CA ALA A 587 -11.49 -30.55 5.79
C ALA A 587 -11.89 -29.29 6.53
N TYR A 588 -12.86 -28.56 5.97
CA TYR A 588 -13.30 -27.25 6.46
C TYR A 588 -14.82 -27.20 6.63
N SER A 589 -15.30 -26.34 7.53
CA SER A 589 -16.71 -26.02 7.68
C SER A 589 -17.25 -25.21 6.49
N GLU A 590 -18.57 -24.99 6.45
CA GLU A 590 -19.20 -24.10 5.46
C GLU A 590 -18.75 -22.64 5.63
N GLN A 591 -18.35 -22.24 6.82
CA GLN A 591 -17.79 -20.91 7.11
C GLN A 591 -16.29 -20.84 6.80
N GLY A 592 -15.63 -21.95 6.48
CA GLY A 592 -14.19 -21.99 6.15
C GLY A 592 -13.25 -22.21 7.33
N ASP A 593 -13.79 -22.52 8.51
CA ASP A 593 -12.99 -22.96 9.66
C ASP A 593 -12.43 -24.37 9.43
N LEU A 594 -11.27 -24.68 9.98
CA LEU A 594 -10.73 -26.05 9.95
C LEU A 594 -11.69 -26.99 10.70
N ALA A 595 -12.16 -28.05 10.06
CA ALA A 595 -13.07 -29.01 10.67
C ALA A 595 -12.35 -30.28 11.11
N THR A 596 -11.45 -30.80 10.27
CA THR A 596 -10.71 -32.02 10.58
C THR A 596 -9.28 -31.99 10.05
N VAL A 597 -8.38 -32.67 10.75
CA VAL A 597 -7.04 -33.00 10.27
C VAL A 597 -6.84 -34.51 10.40
N THR A 598 -6.53 -35.19 9.31
CA THR A 598 -6.26 -36.64 9.29
C THR A 598 -4.81 -36.89 8.94
N ASP A 599 -4.07 -37.55 9.84
CA ASP A 599 -2.67 -37.91 9.63
C ASP A 599 -2.51 -39.08 8.63
N ALA A 600 -1.27 -39.37 8.23
CA ALA A 600 -0.95 -40.44 7.28
C ALA A 600 -1.35 -41.86 7.73
N ARG A 601 -1.68 -42.05 9.01
CA ARG A 601 -2.14 -43.33 9.57
C ARG A 601 -3.66 -43.40 9.67
N GLY A 602 -4.38 -42.36 9.23
CA GLY A 602 -5.83 -42.26 9.28
C GLY A 602 -6.37 -41.75 10.63
N TYR A 603 -5.50 -41.30 11.54
CA TYR A 603 -5.94 -40.73 12.82
C TYR A 603 -6.44 -39.31 12.60
N THR A 604 -7.68 -39.05 13.02
CA THR A 604 -8.38 -37.79 12.74
C THR A 604 -8.60 -36.98 14.01
N SER A 605 -8.13 -35.74 14.02
CA SER A 605 -8.52 -34.72 14.99
C SER A 605 -9.70 -33.91 14.45
N ASN A 606 -10.68 -33.61 15.30
CA ASN A 606 -11.86 -32.81 14.95
C ASN A 606 -11.83 -31.47 15.69
N TYR A 607 -12.23 -30.41 14.99
CA TYR A 607 -12.28 -29.04 15.50
C TYR A 607 -13.69 -28.50 15.33
N SER A 608 -14.27 -27.94 16.39
CA SER A 608 -15.66 -27.47 16.36
C SER A 608 -15.92 -26.38 17.41
N ASN A 609 -17.15 -25.86 17.40
CA ASN A 609 -17.61 -24.76 18.25
C ASN A 609 -16.73 -23.51 18.08
N TYR A 610 -16.47 -23.13 16.84
CA TYR A 610 -15.65 -21.97 16.54
C TYR A 610 -16.28 -20.69 17.07
N PHE A 611 -15.47 -19.89 17.77
CA PHE A 611 -15.82 -18.54 18.15
C PHE A 611 -14.61 -17.63 17.90
N ARG A 612 -14.81 -16.56 17.13
CA ARG A 612 -13.76 -15.60 16.78
C ARG A 612 -12.56 -16.30 16.13
N GLY A 613 -12.84 -17.18 15.15
CA GLY A 613 -11.81 -17.90 14.38
C GLY A 613 -11.04 -18.97 15.17
N THR A 614 -11.40 -19.21 16.44
CA THR A 614 -10.73 -20.19 17.32
C THR A 614 -11.67 -21.34 17.66
N ALA A 615 -11.22 -22.57 17.48
CA ALA A 615 -11.97 -23.77 17.89
C ALA A 615 -12.07 -23.83 19.42
N GLN A 616 -13.29 -23.91 19.96
CA GLN A 616 -13.50 -24.11 21.40
C GLN A 616 -13.49 -25.59 21.81
N LEU A 617 -13.59 -26.51 20.84
CA LEU A 617 -13.49 -27.94 21.08
C LEU A 617 -12.55 -28.58 20.06
N GLU A 618 -11.46 -29.17 20.56
CA GLU A 618 -10.57 -30.06 19.81
C GLU A 618 -10.74 -31.48 20.36
N GLU A 619 -11.09 -32.44 19.51
CA GLU A 619 -11.17 -33.86 19.84
C GLU A 619 -10.04 -34.60 19.12
N LEU A 620 -9.16 -35.22 19.91
CA LEU A 620 -7.99 -35.94 19.42
C LEU A 620 -8.37 -37.37 18.99
N PRO A 621 -7.52 -38.05 18.20
CA PRO A 621 -7.84 -39.38 17.67
C PRO A 621 -8.05 -40.48 18.73
N ASP A 622 -7.57 -40.27 19.96
CA ASP A 622 -7.77 -41.17 21.09
C ASP A 622 -9.08 -40.91 21.86
N GLY A 623 -9.91 -39.96 21.38
CA GLY A 623 -11.15 -39.54 22.00
C GLY A 623 -10.98 -38.53 23.14
N SER A 624 -9.74 -38.13 23.46
CA SER A 624 -9.52 -37.06 24.43
C SER A 624 -9.95 -35.72 23.86
N GLN A 625 -10.50 -34.86 24.73
CA GLN A 625 -11.04 -33.56 24.33
C GLN A 625 -10.30 -32.43 25.04
N ARG A 626 -10.04 -31.36 24.29
CA ARG A 626 -9.58 -30.07 24.80
C ARG A 626 -10.68 -29.05 24.57
N ARG A 627 -10.99 -28.30 25.62
CA ARG A 627 -12.04 -27.27 25.60
C ARG A 627 -11.40 -25.94 25.95
N SER A 628 -11.82 -24.89 25.25
CA SER A 628 -11.38 -23.53 25.50
C SER A 628 -12.56 -22.58 25.47
N VAL A 629 -12.54 -21.58 26.34
CA VAL A 629 -13.46 -20.44 26.26
C VAL A 629 -12.74 -19.30 25.58
N VAL A 630 -13.37 -18.67 24.58
CA VAL A 630 -12.75 -17.61 23.78
C VAL A 630 -13.46 -16.27 24.04
N ASN A 631 -12.67 -15.22 24.25
CA ASN A 631 -13.17 -13.85 24.48
C ASN A 631 -13.66 -13.21 23.18
N ASN A 632 -14.42 -12.11 23.29
CA ASN A 632 -14.85 -11.32 22.13
C ASN A 632 -13.70 -10.77 21.28
N SER A 633 -12.50 -10.64 21.85
CA SER A 633 -11.27 -10.24 21.18
C SER A 633 -10.56 -11.38 20.43
N GLY A 634 -11.09 -12.62 20.49
CA GLY A 634 -10.45 -13.80 19.91
C GLY A 634 -9.36 -14.45 20.76
N SER A 635 -9.02 -13.90 21.92
CA SER A 635 -8.06 -14.51 22.86
C SER A 635 -8.70 -15.64 23.68
N VAL A 636 -7.91 -16.65 24.04
CA VAL A 636 -8.36 -17.74 24.92
C VAL A 636 -8.45 -17.23 26.38
N ALA A 637 -9.59 -17.48 27.02
CA ALA A 637 -9.91 -17.07 28.38
C ALA A 637 -9.58 -18.16 29.42
N SER A 638 -9.86 -19.42 29.12
CA SER A 638 -9.64 -20.58 30.01
C SER A 638 -9.59 -21.89 29.27
#